data_AF-A0A1R4ED91-F1
#
_entry.id   AF-A0A1R4ED91-F1
#
_cell.length_a   1.000
_cell.length_b   1.000
_cell.length_c   1.000
_cell.angle_alpha   90.00
_cell.angle_beta   90.00
_cell.angle_gamma   90.00
#
_symmetry.space_group_name_H-M   'P 1'
#
loop_
_entity.id
_entity.type
_entity.pdbx_description
1 polymer ?
#
loop_
_entity_poly.entity_id
_entity_poly.type
_entity_poly.pdbx_seq_one_letter_code
_entity_poly.pdbx_strand_id
1 'polypeptide(L)'
;MTTLTLVGFFILAILLQLFALLLVFLYGLSRTFGAALLIITAVVAGFIAPWSLLLGVPLILGSLLVLITPLRQSMISDPAYKMLAGAMPSMSDTEREALDAGTSWWEKELFMGAPDWEKFANYEYPTLSEKEQSFIDNEVEILCSMLDEWQIHHHDKDLSPQAWQYIKDNGFLGLIIPESYGGREFSPYAQSRIMSKIASRSLTAAVSCMVPNSLGPGELLMHYGTEEQKQRWLPGLAKGTEIPCFGLTGPEAGSDAGAIPDTGVVCYGMYEGRKVLGLNMNFSKRWITLAPIATVVGLAFKLHDPEGLLGDKNKTDYGITCALIPANYKGVHTGERHNPGSPFMNGTVVGKDVFIPLDFIIGGIENAGKGWRMLMECLAVGRGISLPALSTSAGEMTYLTVGAFAKVREQFKIPVGKFEGVQDATSNIASNTYMLEAFRHLVTCGLNEGGTPSVMTAMAKYYATETMRSLVNDGMDIVGGRAIQLGPRNFLALPYQAIPVSITVEGANILTRSLMIFGQGAMRCHPYLFEELQLLQSEDKKEAKRKFDDMFFKHLGYTFNRGAKSFVAGYFGGSGKAPSFADSFTRPYYKKINRLSANFALTADMALGILAGDLKRREMLSGRLADIHSHLFIMTAILRFYAQGSQSESERLHARLALEKSLYVIQEAFFEIYDNFPNRMAAGLVKLVCFPGGNFTEKPSDELKRQVGDLIMADGEENPFREQLKSLVYYTTDPENNTGRMENAYQMLLQVEPLWQKFKKAEHKGEFVGLTFEDHVLTALKDGVITEAESEQLIEYNSVRFDSLLTDVFDEHLIHALPRENPHTLENAAGNLTPYVIEEIENPSNASTSEHEQSELTEDTGDANSAHGYEPEGDVKSASEQQTVDEQVDQADFDEVQEGDPRLRDAELTLEQRMARNHADSHRHNK
;
A
#
# COMPACT_ATOMS: atom_id res chain seq x y z
N MET A 1 12.20 14.70 65.18
CA MET A 1 11.59 14.07 63.99
C MET A 1 11.82 12.58 64.07
N THR A 2 10.79 11.76 63.88
CA THR A 2 10.99 10.31 63.76
C THR A 2 11.73 10.00 62.46
N THR A 3 12.45 8.89 62.39
CA THR A 3 13.18 8.46 61.17
C THR A 3 12.25 8.44 59.95
N LEU A 4 10.98 8.06 60.15
CA LEU A 4 9.93 8.09 59.13
C LEU A 4 9.66 9.50 58.58
N THR A 5 9.71 10.53 59.43
CA THR A 5 9.53 11.92 58.99
C THR A 5 10.71 12.41 58.16
N LEU A 6 11.95 12.06 58.55
CA LEU A 6 13.16 12.43 57.81
C LEU A 6 13.20 11.77 56.42
N VAL A 7 12.81 10.50 56.33
CA VAL A 7 12.66 9.78 55.06
C VAL A 7 11.56 10.41 54.21
N GLY A 8 10.42 10.79 54.81
CA GLY A 8 9.34 11.50 54.11
C GLY A 8 9.78 12.83 53.49
N PHE A 9 10.52 13.67 54.24
CA PHE A 9 11.05 14.93 53.71
C PHE A 9 12.12 14.73 52.64
N PHE A 10 12.95 13.69 52.76
CA PHE A 10 13.91 13.34 51.72
C PHE A 10 13.22 12.94 50.42
N ILE A 11 12.23 12.05 50.48
CA ILE A 11 11.44 11.64 49.31
C ILE A 11 10.74 12.86 48.68
N LEU A 12 10.10 13.70 49.50
CA LEU A 12 9.45 14.91 49.02
C LEU A 12 10.42 15.86 48.31
N ALA A 13 11.61 16.07 48.87
CA ALA A 13 12.64 16.93 48.30
C ALA A 13 13.16 16.39 46.95
N ILE A 14 13.34 15.07 46.83
CA ILE A 14 13.70 14.42 45.56
C ILE A 14 12.57 14.54 44.52
N LEU A 15 11.33 14.26 44.92
CA LEU A 15 10.17 14.39 44.03
C LEU A 15 9.99 15.82 43.54
N LEU A 16 10.23 16.82 44.39
CA LEU A 16 10.16 18.24 44.02
C LEU A 16 11.21 18.62 42.97
N GLN A 17 12.44 18.10 43.10
CA GLN A 17 13.49 18.28 42.09
C GLN A 17 13.17 17.57 40.76
N LEU A 18 12.71 16.32 40.82
CA LEU A 18 12.30 15.56 39.63
C LEU A 18 11.09 16.19 38.94
N PHE A 19 10.14 16.70 39.71
CA PHE A 19 8.97 17.41 39.19
C PHE A 19 9.38 18.72 38.51
N ALA A 20 10.29 19.51 39.10
CA ALA A 20 10.82 20.70 38.44
C ALA A 20 11.54 20.35 37.13
N LEU A 21 12.37 19.30 37.11
CA LEU A 21 13.02 18.79 35.89
C LEU A 21 11.99 18.41 34.82
N LEU A 22 10.95 17.69 35.22
CA LEU A 22 9.85 17.32 34.34
C LEU A 22 9.13 18.56 33.78
N LEU A 23 8.83 19.56 34.62
CA LEU A 23 8.19 20.81 34.19
C LEU A 23 9.04 21.60 33.20
N VAL A 24 10.36 21.69 33.42
CA VAL A 24 11.29 22.38 32.52
C VAL A 24 11.15 21.83 31.10
N PHE A 25 11.21 20.51 30.96
CA PHE A 25 11.15 19.88 29.66
C PHE A 25 9.73 19.80 29.12
N LEU A 26 8.72 19.50 29.94
CA LEU A 26 7.32 19.37 29.50
C LEU A 26 6.78 20.68 28.89
N TYR A 27 7.12 21.83 29.48
CA TYR A 27 6.72 23.15 29.01
C TYR A 27 7.73 23.80 28.05
N GLY A 28 8.84 23.12 27.73
CA GLY A 28 9.85 23.64 26.80
C GLY A 28 10.43 24.99 27.27
N LEU A 29 10.69 25.13 28.57
CA LEU A 29 11.19 26.38 29.14
C LEU A 29 12.55 26.74 28.52
N SER A 30 12.80 28.04 28.36
CA SER A 30 14.08 28.50 27.82
C SER A 30 15.25 28.01 28.67
N ARG A 31 16.40 27.76 28.03
CA ARG A 31 17.61 27.28 28.70
C ARG A 31 17.97 28.06 29.97
N THR A 32 17.81 29.38 29.94
CA THR A 32 18.10 30.26 31.08
C THR A 32 17.09 30.10 32.21
N PHE A 33 15.80 30.12 31.89
CA PHE A 33 14.73 29.98 32.87
C PHE A 33 14.70 28.58 33.49
N GLY A 34 14.87 27.54 32.67
CA GLY A 34 14.92 26.15 33.13
C GLY A 34 16.10 25.88 34.07
N ALA A 35 17.30 26.35 33.70
CA ALA A 35 18.48 26.23 34.57
C ALA A 35 18.31 26.98 35.90
N ALA A 36 17.74 28.19 35.87
CA ALA A 36 17.44 28.95 37.08
C ALA A 36 16.42 28.23 37.97
N LEU A 37 15.34 27.71 37.39
CA LEU A 37 14.32 26.94 38.11
C LEU A 37 14.92 25.71 38.79
N LEU A 38 15.78 24.95 38.09
CA LEU A 38 16.43 23.77 38.66
C LEU A 38 17.39 24.11 39.78
N ILE A 39 18.20 25.18 39.63
CA ILE A 39 19.11 25.64 40.68
C ILE A 39 18.32 26.07 41.93
N ILE A 40 17.30 26.91 41.76
CA ILE A 40 16.47 27.39 42.87
C ILE A 40 15.79 26.20 43.56
N THR A 41 15.21 25.28 42.78
CA THR A 41 14.53 24.09 43.30
C THR A 41 15.50 23.19 44.08
N ALA A 42 16.69 22.94 43.55
CA ALA A 42 17.71 22.13 44.21
C ALA A 42 18.19 22.76 45.53
N VAL A 43 18.36 24.07 45.57
CA VAL A 43 18.73 24.81 46.79
C VAL A 43 17.61 24.74 47.82
N VAL A 44 16.37 25.00 47.43
CA VAL A 44 15.19 24.90 48.31
C VAL A 44 15.02 23.47 48.85
N ALA A 45 15.14 22.45 47.99
CA ALA A 45 15.09 21.06 48.39
C ALA A 45 16.21 20.67 49.36
N GLY A 46 17.42 21.22 49.18
CA GLY A 46 18.54 21.06 50.11
C GLY A 46 18.25 21.60 51.52
N PHE A 47 17.49 22.68 51.63
CA PHE A 47 17.02 23.19 52.93
C PHE A 47 15.94 22.30 53.57
N ILE A 48 15.11 21.64 52.77
CA ILE A 48 14.08 20.69 53.25
C ILE A 48 14.74 19.40 53.74
N ALA A 49 15.67 18.85 52.97
CA ALA A 49 16.42 17.65 53.29
C ALA A 49 17.84 17.74 52.68
N PRO A 50 18.91 17.90 53.48
CA PRO A 50 20.28 18.05 52.97
C PRO A 50 20.73 16.91 52.07
N TRP A 51 20.30 15.67 52.35
CA TRP A 51 20.61 14.49 51.54
C TRP A 51 20.04 14.59 50.10
N SER A 52 19.02 15.41 49.86
CA SER A 52 18.47 15.61 48.51
C SER A 52 19.47 16.32 47.57
N LEU A 53 20.54 16.91 48.10
CA LEU A 53 21.65 17.47 47.33
C LEU A 53 22.45 16.39 46.57
N LEU A 54 22.28 15.10 46.88
CA LEU A 54 22.80 14.02 46.04
C LEU A 54 22.27 14.10 44.59
N LEU A 55 21.02 14.55 44.41
CA LEU A 55 20.44 14.85 43.11
C LEU A 55 20.61 16.35 42.76
N GLY A 56 20.50 17.22 43.77
CA GLY A 56 20.51 18.66 43.57
C GLY A 56 21.85 19.23 43.07
N VAL A 57 22.97 18.72 43.57
CA VAL A 57 24.31 19.16 43.14
C VAL A 57 24.56 18.82 41.66
N PRO A 58 24.33 17.58 41.18
CA PRO A 58 24.37 17.28 39.74
C PRO A 58 23.49 18.20 38.89
N LEU A 59 22.25 18.48 39.32
CA LEU A 59 21.35 19.38 38.60
C LEU A 59 21.88 20.82 38.54
N ILE A 60 22.47 21.33 39.64
CA ILE A 60 23.10 22.65 39.68
C ILE A 60 24.31 22.70 38.76
N LEU A 61 25.21 21.72 38.85
CA LEU A 61 26.42 21.67 38.03
C LEU A 61 26.08 21.56 36.53
N GLY A 62 25.12 20.70 36.17
CA GLY A 62 24.61 20.60 34.80
C GLY A 62 23.99 21.91 34.31
N SER A 63 23.19 22.57 35.15
CA SER A 63 22.58 23.86 34.84
C SER A 63 23.63 24.95 34.59
N LEU A 64 24.68 25.02 35.42
CA LEU A 64 25.80 25.95 35.24
C LEU A 64 26.60 25.66 33.96
N LEU A 65 26.86 24.38 33.68
CA LEU A 65 27.57 23.95 32.48
C LEU A 65 26.83 24.37 31.20
N VAL A 66 25.50 24.22 31.17
CA VAL A 66 24.68 24.60 30.02
C VAL A 66 24.51 26.13 29.89
N LEU A 67 24.55 26.87 31.00
CA LEU A 67 24.47 28.34 31.02
C LEU A 67 25.75 29.04 30.54
N ILE A 68 26.92 28.51 30.92
CA ILE A 68 28.22 29.13 30.62
C ILE A 68 28.66 28.75 29.20
N THR A 69 28.47 29.66 28.23
CA THR A 69 28.74 29.41 26.80
C THR A 69 30.12 28.81 26.51
N PRO A 70 31.25 29.33 27.03
CA PRO A 70 32.57 28.74 26.76
C PRO A 70 32.73 27.30 27.29
N LEU A 71 32.09 27.01 28.43
CA LEU A 71 32.14 25.69 29.06
C LEU A 71 31.26 24.70 28.30
N ARG A 72 30.05 25.11 27.92
CA ARG A 72 29.12 24.35 27.06
C ARG A 72 29.77 23.97 25.74
N GLN A 73 30.37 24.93 25.05
CA GLN A 73 30.98 24.70 23.74
C GLN A 73 32.14 23.73 23.83
N SER A 74 33.07 23.96 24.76
CA SER A 74 34.26 23.11 24.90
C SER A 74 33.97 21.69 25.42
N MET A 75 32.99 21.53 26.30
CA MET A 75 32.70 20.24 26.94
C MET A 75 31.60 19.41 26.27
N ILE A 76 30.68 20.05 25.52
CA ILE A 76 29.55 19.37 24.89
C ILE A 76 29.54 19.58 23.37
N SER A 77 29.40 20.82 22.91
CA SER A 77 29.08 21.11 21.51
C SER A 77 30.23 20.77 20.55
N ASP A 78 31.47 21.13 20.88
CA ASP A 78 32.64 20.84 20.05
C ASP A 78 32.96 19.34 19.97
N PRO A 79 32.95 18.57 21.09
CA PRO A 79 33.04 17.11 21.04
C PRO A 79 31.93 16.47 20.21
N ALA A 80 30.67 16.90 20.40
CA ALA A 80 29.53 16.39 19.65
C ALA A 80 29.67 16.67 18.15
N TYR A 81 30.03 17.90 17.77
CA TYR A 81 30.30 18.29 16.38
C TYR A 81 31.36 17.38 15.75
N LYS A 82 32.48 17.16 16.46
CA LYS A 82 33.59 16.33 15.97
C LYS A 82 33.16 14.86 15.80
N MET A 83 32.41 14.32 16.75
CA MET A 83 31.90 12.95 16.70
C MET A 83 30.92 12.76 15.53
N LEU A 84 29.94 13.66 15.40
CA LEU A 84 28.92 13.58 14.35
C LEU A 84 29.53 13.82 12.96
N ALA A 85 30.41 14.80 12.81
CA ALA A 85 31.13 15.03 11.55
C ALA A 85 31.96 13.81 11.11
N GLY A 86 32.52 13.05 12.07
CA GLY A 86 33.29 11.84 11.78
C GLY A 86 32.44 10.60 11.49
N ALA A 87 31.19 10.55 11.96
CA ALA A 87 30.27 9.43 11.76
C ALA A 87 29.39 9.58 10.50
N MET A 88 29.41 10.75 9.87
CA MET A 88 28.58 11.05 8.71
C MET A 88 29.19 10.45 7.43
N PRO A 89 28.42 9.65 6.67
CA PRO A 89 28.87 9.18 5.36
C PRO A 89 28.94 10.34 4.35
N SER A 90 29.82 10.24 3.36
CA SER A 90 29.80 11.11 2.18
C SER A 90 28.49 10.89 1.42
N MET A 91 27.72 11.96 1.21
CA MET A 91 26.49 11.92 0.44
C MET A 91 26.80 12.21 -1.03
N SER A 92 26.34 11.35 -1.94
CA SER A 92 26.44 11.61 -3.38
C SER A 92 25.57 12.81 -3.78
N ASP A 93 25.90 13.48 -4.88
CA ASP A 93 25.08 14.60 -5.37
C ASP A 93 23.65 14.14 -5.71
N THR A 94 23.50 12.91 -6.22
CA THR A 94 22.20 12.25 -6.48
C THR A 94 21.37 12.03 -5.20
N GLU A 95 22.01 11.62 -4.09
CA GLU A 95 21.34 11.49 -2.79
C GLU A 95 20.95 12.87 -2.22
N ARG A 96 21.80 13.89 -2.40
CA ARG A 96 21.51 15.25 -1.95
C ARG A 96 20.32 15.82 -2.73
N GLU A 97 20.32 15.71 -4.05
CA GLU A 97 19.21 16.13 -4.90
C GLU A 97 17.90 15.42 -4.53
N ALA A 98 17.94 14.12 -4.21
CA ALA A 98 16.75 13.39 -3.76
C ALA A 98 16.22 13.87 -2.39
N LEU A 99 17.11 14.31 -1.50
CA LEU A 99 16.73 14.89 -0.21
C LEU A 99 16.28 16.36 -0.31
N ASP A 100 16.74 17.09 -1.32
CA ASP A 100 16.28 18.45 -1.58
C ASP A 100 14.94 18.43 -2.34
N ALA A 101 14.75 17.48 -3.27
CA ALA A 101 13.53 17.27 -4.05
C ALA A 101 12.38 16.71 -3.20
N GLY A 102 11.26 17.42 -3.08
CA GLY A 102 10.10 16.97 -2.29
C GLY A 102 9.63 17.98 -1.24
N THR A 103 8.41 17.81 -0.74
CA THR A 103 7.91 18.50 0.45
C THR A 103 7.58 17.50 1.56
N SER A 104 7.21 17.99 2.73
CA SER A 104 6.59 17.18 3.78
C SER A 104 5.27 17.83 4.20
N TRP A 105 4.34 17.01 4.68
CA TRP A 105 2.98 17.44 4.98
C TRP A 105 2.56 17.00 6.40
N TRP A 106 1.42 16.35 6.56
CA TRP A 106 0.85 15.97 7.86
C TRP A 106 1.66 14.90 8.58
N GLU A 107 2.31 14.00 7.82
CA GLU A 107 3.20 12.99 8.37
C GLU A 107 4.36 13.61 9.17
N LYS A 108 4.76 14.85 8.86
CA LYS A 108 5.76 15.58 9.64
C LYS A 108 5.29 15.92 11.05
N GLU A 109 4.05 16.36 11.23
CA GLU A 109 3.48 16.69 12.54
C GLU A 109 3.47 15.46 13.47
N LEU A 110 3.16 14.29 12.90
CA LEU A 110 3.21 13.01 13.58
C LEU A 110 4.64 12.57 13.92
N PHE A 111 5.59 12.79 13.01
CA PHE A 111 7.01 12.50 13.25
C PHE A 111 7.58 13.38 14.37
N MET A 112 7.19 14.65 14.38
CA MET A 112 7.67 15.65 15.33
C MET A 112 7.19 15.42 16.76
N GLY A 113 6.32 14.45 17.05
CA GLY A 113 5.94 14.10 18.43
C GLY A 113 5.05 15.09 19.17
N ALA A 114 4.43 16.03 18.46
CA ALA A 114 3.37 16.90 18.98
C ALA A 114 2.48 17.39 17.83
N PRO A 115 1.53 16.56 17.39
CA PRO A 115 0.66 16.90 16.27
C PRO A 115 -0.15 18.17 16.55
N ASP A 116 -0.16 19.09 15.59
CA ASP A 116 -1.02 20.28 15.62
C ASP A 116 -2.40 19.96 15.03
N TRP A 117 -3.38 19.75 15.92
CA TRP A 117 -4.73 19.41 15.51
C TRP A 117 -5.52 20.60 14.94
N GLU A 118 -5.14 21.85 15.24
CA GLU A 118 -5.77 23.02 14.61
C GLU A 118 -5.37 23.10 13.14
N LYS A 119 -4.08 22.88 12.86
CA LYS A 119 -3.58 22.74 11.48
C LYS A 119 -4.29 21.60 10.76
N PHE A 120 -4.45 20.43 11.40
CA PHE A 120 -5.13 19.28 10.81
C PHE A 120 -6.61 19.56 10.47
N ALA A 121 -7.31 20.27 11.34
CA ALA A 121 -8.73 20.61 11.15
C ALA A 121 -8.95 21.52 9.94
N ASN A 122 -7.95 22.32 9.57
CA ASN A 122 -8.04 23.28 8.48
C ASN A 122 -7.76 22.68 7.10
N TYR A 123 -7.27 21.44 7.01
CA TYR A 123 -7.18 20.77 5.71
C TYR A 123 -8.58 20.55 5.17
N GLU A 124 -8.80 20.88 3.90
CA GLU A 124 -10.08 20.66 3.24
C GLU A 124 -10.26 19.17 2.93
N TYR A 125 -11.47 18.65 3.12
CA TYR A 125 -11.77 17.28 2.76
C TYR A 125 -11.93 17.19 1.24
N PRO A 126 -11.27 16.24 0.55
CA PRO A 126 -11.31 16.20 -0.90
C PRO A 126 -12.72 15.85 -1.37
N THR A 127 -13.23 16.64 -2.30
CA THR A 127 -14.56 16.48 -2.93
C THR A 127 -14.41 16.51 -4.44
N LEU A 128 -15.37 15.94 -5.15
CA LEU A 128 -15.42 15.98 -6.60
C LEU A 128 -16.22 17.21 -7.03
N SER A 129 -15.71 17.95 -8.00
CA SER A 129 -16.50 18.94 -8.74
C SER A 129 -17.60 18.27 -9.55
N GLU A 130 -18.62 19.03 -9.95
CA GLU A 130 -19.71 18.52 -10.80
C GLU A 130 -19.20 17.89 -12.11
N LYS A 131 -18.14 18.48 -12.70
CA LYS A 131 -17.51 17.97 -13.92
C LYS A 131 -16.80 16.63 -13.68
N GLU A 132 -16.06 16.50 -12.59
CA GLU A 132 -15.37 15.26 -12.23
C GLU A 132 -16.35 14.14 -11.89
N GLN A 133 -17.39 14.46 -11.11
CA GLN A 133 -18.46 13.52 -10.78
C GLN A 133 -19.20 13.07 -12.05
N SER A 134 -19.57 14.01 -12.92
CA SER A 134 -20.21 13.68 -14.20
C SER A 134 -19.33 12.77 -15.06
N PHE A 135 -18.00 12.97 -15.07
CA PHE A 135 -17.10 12.11 -15.84
C PHE A 135 -17.10 10.67 -15.30
N ILE A 136 -17.15 10.50 -13.98
CA ILE A 136 -17.21 9.19 -13.32
C ILE A 136 -18.57 8.51 -13.56
N ASP A 137 -19.65 9.27 -13.57
CA ASP A 137 -21.01 8.73 -13.70
C ASP A 137 -21.39 8.41 -15.15
N ASN A 138 -20.71 9.01 -16.13
CA ASN A 138 -21.00 8.81 -17.55
C ASN A 138 -19.83 8.15 -18.28
N GLU A 139 -18.74 8.87 -18.52
CA GLU A 139 -17.65 8.38 -19.35
C GLU A 139 -17.01 7.11 -18.79
N VAL A 140 -16.73 7.08 -17.49
CA VAL A 140 -16.13 5.91 -16.82
C VAL A 140 -17.11 4.74 -16.80
N GLU A 141 -18.39 4.98 -16.52
CA GLU A 141 -19.43 3.96 -16.50
C GLU A 141 -19.56 3.26 -17.87
N ILE A 142 -19.61 4.06 -18.95
CA ILE A 142 -19.65 3.56 -20.32
C ILE A 142 -18.40 2.75 -20.63
N LEU A 143 -17.20 3.25 -20.29
CA LEU A 143 -15.97 2.49 -20.50
C LEU A 143 -16.04 1.12 -19.79
N CYS A 144 -16.44 1.08 -18.52
CA CYS A 144 -16.57 -0.18 -17.79
C CYS A 144 -17.57 -1.15 -18.44
N SER A 145 -18.70 -0.63 -18.96
CA SER A 145 -19.70 -1.47 -19.65
C SER A 145 -19.17 -2.13 -20.95
N MET A 146 -18.12 -1.56 -21.56
CA MET A 146 -17.50 -2.09 -22.78
C MET A 146 -16.43 -3.16 -22.51
N LEU A 147 -16.02 -3.33 -21.26
CA LEU A 147 -14.88 -4.17 -20.88
C LEU A 147 -15.35 -5.55 -20.44
N ASP A 148 -14.62 -6.58 -20.85
CA ASP A 148 -14.73 -7.95 -20.37
C ASP A 148 -13.34 -8.49 -20.08
N GLU A 149 -13.02 -8.66 -18.80
CA GLU A 149 -11.67 -9.04 -18.38
C GLU A 149 -11.30 -10.47 -18.80
N TRP A 150 -12.28 -11.38 -18.90
CA TRP A 150 -12.02 -12.73 -19.41
C TRP A 150 -11.64 -12.67 -20.89
N GLN A 151 -12.41 -11.93 -21.70
CA GLN A 151 -12.12 -11.72 -23.12
C GLN A 151 -10.74 -11.09 -23.33
N ILE A 152 -10.44 -10.03 -22.57
CA ILE A 152 -9.14 -9.33 -22.61
C ILE A 152 -7.99 -10.29 -22.27
N HIS A 153 -8.13 -11.08 -21.20
CA HIS A 153 -7.07 -12.00 -20.75
C HIS A 153 -6.90 -13.22 -21.63
N HIS A 154 -7.97 -13.84 -22.13
CA HIS A 154 -7.89 -15.17 -22.73
C HIS A 154 -7.87 -15.14 -24.25
N HIS A 155 -8.56 -14.18 -24.87
CA HIS A 155 -8.74 -14.12 -26.31
C HIS A 155 -7.96 -12.96 -26.94
N ASP A 156 -8.24 -11.73 -26.53
CA ASP A 156 -7.73 -10.53 -27.23
C ASP A 156 -6.26 -10.25 -26.89
N LYS A 157 -5.85 -10.59 -25.65
CA LYS A 157 -4.53 -10.24 -25.08
C LYS A 157 -4.23 -8.74 -25.15
N ASP A 158 -5.27 -7.91 -25.17
CA ASP A 158 -5.26 -6.45 -25.22
C ASP A 158 -6.70 -5.96 -24.95
N LEU A 159 -6.89 -4.65 -24.81
CA LEU A 159 -8.20 -4.03 -24.92
C LEU A 159 -8.71 -4.09 -26.36
N SER A 160 -10.04 -4.16 -26.52
CA SER A 160 -10.66 -4.10 -27.85
C SER A 160 -10.35 -2.76 -28.55
N PRO A 161 -10.29 -2.72 -29.89
CA PRO A 161 -10.10 -1.47 -30.64
C PRO A 161 -11.11 -0.38 -30.27
N GLN A 162 -12.36 -0.78 -29.99
CA GLN A 162 -13.44 0.11 -29.58
C GLN A 162 -13.18 0.71 -28.19
N ALA A 163 -12.73 -0.09 -27.22
CA ALA A 163 -12.36 0.40 -25.90
C ALA A 163 -11.17 1.37 -25.98
N TRP A 164 -10.13 1.02 -26.75
CA TRP A 164 -8.99 1.91 -27.01
C TRP A 164 -9.40 3.24 -27.65
N GLN A 165 -10.28 3.20 -28.64
CA GLN A 165 -10.78 4.40 -29.30
C GLN A 165 -11.60 5.27 -28.33
N TYR A 166 -12.46 4.65 -27.53
CA TYR A 166 -13.26 5.35 -26.52
C TYR A 166 -12.40 6.02 -25.46
N ILE A 167 -11.35 5.34 -24.96
CA ILE A 167 -10.35 5.88 -24.02
C ILE A 167 -9.71 7.16 -24.59
N LYS A 168 -9.32 7.15 -25.87
CA LYS A 168 -8.69 8.30 -26.53
C LYS A 168 -9.67 9.45 -26.72
N ASP A 169 -10.82 9.17 -27.33
CA ASP A 169 -11.81 10.19 -27.71
C ASP A 169 -12.39 10.93 -26.50
N ASN A 170 -12.47 10.26 -25.36
CA ASN A 170 -13.03 10.83 -24.13
C ASN A 170 -11.96 11.35 -23.15
N GLY A 171 -10.69 11.43 -23.55
CA GLY A 171 -9.66 12.12 -22.79
C GLY A 171 -9.19 11.40 -21.52
N PHE A 172 -9.32 10.08 -21.45
CA PHE A 172 -8.83 9.29 -20.33
C PHE A 172 -7.31 9.32 -20.17
N LEU A 173 -6.56 9.67 -21.23
CA LEU A 173 -5.09 9.75 -21.23
C LEU A 173 -4.56 11.14 -20.84
N GLY A 174 -5.45 12.10 -20.58
CA GLY A 174 -5.12 13.52 -20.33
C GLY A 174 -5.85 14.12 -19.14
N LEU A 175 -6.09 13.32 -18.09
CA LEU A 175 -6.80 13.75 -16.88
C LEU A 175 -6.08 14.88 -16.16
N ILE A 176 -4.75 14.86 -16.14
CA ILE A 176 -3.92 15.86 -15.42
C ILE A 176 -3.55 17.08 -16.28
N ILE A 177 -3.72 16.98 -17.59
CA ILE A 177 -3.28 18.02 -18.52
C ILE A 177 -4.25 19.22 -18.40
N PRO A 178 -3.76 20.47 -18.36
CA PRO A 178 -4.62 21.65 -18.28
C PRO A 178 -5.60 21.75 -19.44
N GLU A 179 -6.76 22.35 -19.19
CA GLU A 179 -7.78 22.54 -20.22
C GLU A 179 -7.29 23.39 -21.39
N SER A 180 -6.33 24.30 -21.14
CA SER A 180 -5.69 25.15 -22.17
C SER A 180 -4.93 24.35 -23.23
N TYR A 181 -4.50 23.13 -22.90
CA TYR A 181 -3.91 22.17 -23.83
C TYR A 181 -4.92 21.10 -24.30
N GLY A 182 -6.19 21.22 -23.91
CA GLY A 182 -7.26 20.27 -24.26
C GLY A 182 -7.38 19.06 -23.33
N GLY A 183 -6.73 19.09 -22.16
CA GLY A 183 -6.89 18.06 -21.13
C GLY A 183 -8.11 18.28 -20.23
N ARG A 184 -8.16 17.56 -19.09
CA ARG A 184 -9.30 17.62 -18.16
C ARG A 184 -9.04 18.46 -16.90
N GLU A 185 -7.79 18.62 -16.50
CA GLU A 185 -7.35 19.33 -15.29
C GLU A 185 -8.04 18.83 -14.01
N PHE A 186 -8.15 17.51 -13.87
CA PHE A 186 -8.81 16.87 -12.74
C PHE A 186 -7.90 16.77 -11.51
N SER A 187 -8.52 16.94 -10.35
CA SER A 187 -7.86 16.85 -9.04
C SER A 187 -7.25 15.46 -8.79
N PRO A 188 -6.26 15.34 -7.89
CA PRO A 188 -5.71 14.05 -7.47
C PRO A 188 -6.79 13.07 -6.97
N TYR A 189 -7.83 13.58 -6.31
CA TYR A 189 -8.93 12.75 -5.82
C TYR A 189 -9.79 12.20 -6.96
N ALA A 190 -10.13 13.01 -7.96
CA ALA A 190 -10.86 12.57 -9.14
C ALA A 190 -10.05 11.54 -9.96
N GLN A 191 -8.76 11.79 -10.19
CA GLN A 191 -7.88 10.82 -10.85
C GLN A 191 -7.89 9.48 -10.12
N SER A 192 -7.76 9.51 -8.79
CA SER A 192 -7.82 8.31 -7.95
C SER A 192 -9.15 7.57 -8.06
N ARG A 193 -10.31 8.27 -7.99
CA ARG A 193 -11.64 7.64 -8.15
C ARG A 193 -11.85 7.06 -9.54
N ILE A 194 -11.46 7.76 -10.59
CA ILE A 194 -11.58 7.30 -11.98
C ILE A 194 -10.78 6.00 -12.15
N MET A 195 -9.51 5.97 -11.73
CA MET A 195 -8.70 4.76 -11.81
C MET A 195 -9.28 3.62 -10.97
N SER A 196 -9.77 3.91 -9.76
CA SER A 196 -10.41 2.91 -8.88
C SER A 196 -11.64 2.27 -9.53
N LYS A 197 -12.53 3.08 -10.12
CA LYS A 197 -13.75 2.60 -10.76
C LYS A 197 -13.47 1.80 -12.04
N ILE A 198 -12.48 2.20 -12.85
CA ILE A 198 -12.03 1.40 -14.00
C ILE A 198 -11.45 0.07 -13.52
N ALA A 199 -10.60 0.10 -12.49
CA ALA A 199 -9.93 -1.08 -11.95
C ALA A 199 -10.89 -2.11 -11.35
N SER A 200 -12.07 -1.67 -10.91
CA SER A 200 -13.11 -2.57 -10.38
C SER A 200 -13.68 -3.48 -11.46
N ARG A 201 -13.49 -3.12 -12.74
CA ARG A 201 -13.90 -3.89 -13.91
C ARG A 201 -12.72 -4.50 -14.67
N SER A 202 -11.66 -3.73 -14.90
CA SER A 202 -10.50 -4.15 -15.69
C SER A 202 -9.22 -3.48 -15.19
N LEU A 203 -8.29 -4.29 -14.70
CA LEU A 203 -6.96 -3.81 -14.36
C LEU A 203 -6.20 -3.37 -15.62
N THR A 204 -6.39 -4.09 -16.72
CA THR A 204 -5.74 -3.81 -18.00
C THR A 204 -6.07 -2.40 -18.49
N ALA A 205 -7.35 -2.01 -18.44
CA ALA A 205 -7.79 -0.67 -18.81
C ALA A 205 -7.29 0.39 -17.82
N ALA A 206 -7.37 0.10 -16.52
CA ALA A 206 -6.93 1.03 -15.48
C ALA A 206 -5.43 1.37 -15.64
N VAL A 207 -4.56 0.37 -15.76
CA VAL A 207 -3.10 0.58 -15.95
C VAL A 207 -2.81 1.34 -17.24
N SER A 208 -3.56 1.07 -18.31
CA SER A 208 -3.40 1.75 -19.61
C SER A 208 -3.74 3.24 -19.53
N CYS A 209 -4.77 3.61 -18.76
CA CYS A 209 -5.13 5.01 -18.49
C CYS A 209 -4.25 5.65 -17.40
N MET A 210 -3.69 4.87 -16.50
CA MET A 210 -2.93 5.33 -15.34
C MET A 210 -1.59 5.95 -15.74
N VAL A 211 -0.78 5.25 -16.55
CA VAL A 211 0.59 5.68 -16.88
C VAL A 211 0.66 7.08 -17.50
N PRO A 212 -0.19 7.44 -18.49
CA PRO A 212 -0.20 8.79 -19.06
C PRO A 212 -0.51 9.90 -18.05
N ASN A 213 -1.19 9.57 -16.94
CA ASN A 213 -1.66 10.49 -15.91
C ASN A 213 -0.84 10.51 -14.62
N SER A 214 0.24 9.72 -14.50
CA SER A 214 1.03 9.65 -13.26
C SER A 214 2.53 9.52 -13.43
N LEU A 215 2.96 8.86 -14.50
CA LEU A 215 4.36 8.52 -14.78
C LEU A 215 4.77 8.91 -16.20
N GLY A 216 3.90 9.65 -16.88
CA GLY A 216 4.05 10.00 -18.28
C GLY A 216 4.92 11.25 -18.50
N PRO A 217 5.46 11.41 -19.71
CA PRO A 217 5.97 12.68 -20.22
C PRO A 217 5.03 13.88 -20.02
N GLY A 218 3.72 13.67 -19.90
CA GLY A 218 2.76 14.75 -19.62
C GLY A 218 3.10 15.53 -18.36
N GLU A 219 3.28 14.83 -17.23
CA GLU A 219 3.64 15.47 -15.95
C GLU A 219 4.99 16.18 -16.02
N LEU A 220 6.01 15.51 -16.57
CA LEU A 220 7.34 16.10 -16.76
C LEU A 220 7.32 17.36 -17.64
N LEU A 221 6.52 17.35 -18.71
CA LEU A 221 6.39 18.50 -19.60
C LEU A 221 5.68 19.68 -18.95
N MET A 222 4.65 19.42 -18.12
CA MET A 222 3.96 20.49 -17.39
C MET A 222 4.91 21.24 -16.45
N HIS A 223 5.75 20.51 -15.72
CA HIS A 223 6.65 21.09 -14.73
C HIS A 223 7.98 21.61 -15.31
N TYR A 224 8.55 20.92 -16.29
CA TYR A 224 9.91 21.20 -16.76
C TYR A 224 10.03 21.43 -18.27
N GLY A 225 8.99 21.17 -19.06
CA GLY A 225 9.03 21.37 -20.51
C GLY A 225 9.20 22.84 -20.88
N THR A 226 9.86 23.10 -22.02
CA THR A 226 9.83 24.45 -22.61
C THR A 226 8.42 24.75 -23.15
N GLU A 227 8.11 26.01 -23.40
CA GLU A 227 6.81 26.36 -23.99
C GLU A 227 6.60 25.71 -25.37
N GLU A 228 7.64 25.60 -26.19
CA GLU A 228 7.59 24.90 -27.47
C GLU A 228 7.28 23.41 -27.30
N GLN A 229 7.91 22.75 -26.33
CA GLN A 229 7.65 21.35 -26.02
C GLN A 229 6.22 21.14 -25.52
N LYS A 230 5.74 22.01 -24.62
CA LYS A 230 4.36 21.96 -24.11
C LYS A 230 3.34 22.10 -25.23
N GLN A 231 3.49 23.11 -26.09
CA GLN A 231 2.59 23.36 -27.22
C GLN A 231 2.60 22.22 -28.25
N ARG A 232 3.74 21.54 -28.45
CA ARG A 232 3.84 20.40 -29.38
C ARG A 232 3.20 19.12 -28.84
N TRP A 233 3.44 18.80 -27.57
CA TRP A 233 3.18 17.46 -27.04
C TRP A 233 1.91 17.38 -26.20
N LEU A 234 1.64 18.36 -25.32
CA LEU A 234 0.50 18.28 -24.40
C LEU A 234 -0.86 18.15 -25.12
N PRO A 235 -1.13 18.86 -26.24
CA PRO A 235 -2.39 18.67 -26.97
C PRO A 235 -2.55 17.29 -27.58
N GLY A 236 -1.46 16.69 -28.04
CA GLY A 236 -1.47 15.35 -28.62
C GLY A 236 -1.69 14.27 -27.56
N LEU A 237 -1.06 14.44 -26.39
CA LEU A 237 -1.22 13.58 -25.22
C LEU A 237 -2.65 13.66 -24.67
N ALA A 238 -3.21 14.87 -24.55
CA ALA A 238 -4.57 15.09 -24.06
C ALA A 238 -5.63 14.41 -24.93
N LYS A 239 -5.47 14.47 -26.25
CA LYS A 239 -6.38 13.85 -27.24
C LYS A 239 -6.16 12.34 -27.43
N GLY A 240 -5.12 11.76 -26.83
CA GLY A 240 -4.73 10.37 -27.04
C GLY A 240 -4.22 10.04 -28.46
N THR A 241 -3.95 11.07 -29.28
CA THR A 241 -3.24 10.91 -30.56
C THR A 241 -1.75 10.62 -30.36
N GLU A 242 -1.22 11.05 -29.21
CA GLU A 242 0.11 10.65 -28.74
C GLU A 242 -0.06 9.73 -27.53
N ILE A 243 0.51 8.52 -27.58
CA ILE A 243 0.51 7.57 -26.48
C ILE A 243 1.91 7.56 -25.85
N PRO A 244 2.06 8.00 -24.61
CA PRO A 244 3.36 8.04 -23.97
C PRO A 244 3.77 6.71 -23.36
N CYS A 245 5.08 6.47 -23.30
CA CYS A 245 5.71 5.57 -22.35
C CYS A 245 6.94 6.20 -21.69
N PHE A 246 7.44 5.61 -20.60
CA PHE A 246 8.62 6.13 -19.90
C PHE A 246 9.70 5.06 -19.64
N GLY A 247 10.82 5.17 -20.35
CA GLY A 247 11.99 4.31 -20.27
C GLY A 247 12.96 4.70 -19.15
N LEU A 248 12.72 4.19 -17.94
CA LEU A 248 13.68 4.28 -16.82
C LEU A 248 14.47 2.98 -16.63
N THR A 249 13.74 1.89 -16.38
CA THR A 249 14.26 0.58 -16.01
C THR A 249 15.00 -0.11 -17.16
N GLY A 250 16.16 -0.70 -16.86
CA GLY A 250 16.96 -1.49 -17.79
C GLY A 250 17.30 -2.88 -17.23
N PRO A 251 18.08 -3.68 -17.98
CA PRO A 251 18.59 -4.97 -17.51
C PRO A 251 19.40 -4.88 -16.21
N GLU A 252 20.28 -3.88 -16.12
CA GLU A 252 21.25 -3.72 -15.02
C GLU A 252 20.73 -2.87 -13.85
N ALA A 253 19.65 -2.10 -14.06
CA ALA A 253 19.17 -1.11 -13.09
C ALA A 253 17.63 -1.09 -13.03
N GLY A 254 17.10 -1.32 -11.83
CA GLY A 254 15.68 -1.15 -11.50
C GLY A 254 15.54 -0.31 -10.22
N SER A 255 15.64 -0.95 -9.06
CA SER A 255 15.60 -0.28 -7.77
C SER A 255 16.70 0.78 -7.59
N ASP A 256 17.92 0.50 -8.05
CA ASP A 256 19.01 1.47 -8.12
C ASP A 256 18.94 2.25 -9.45
N ALA A 257 17.90 3.07 -9.58
CA ALA A 257 17.67 3.86 -10.80
C ALA A 257 18.76 4.94 -11.02
N GLY A 258 19.56 5.27 -10.01
CA GLY A 258 20.72 6.15 -10.14
C GLY A 258 21.86 5.52 -10.96
N ALA A 259 21.92 4.19 -10.99
CA ALA A 259 23.00 3.43 -11.61
C ALA A 259 22.76 3.04 -13.07
N ILE A 260 21.73 3.58 -13.75
CA ILE A 260 21.43 3.23 -15.15
C ILE A 260 22.67 3.32 -16.07
N PRO A 261 22.87 2.34 -16.99
CA PRO A 261 24.01 2.32 -17.90
C PRO A 261 23.75 3.04 -19.23
N ASP A 262 22.51 3.46 -19.49
CA ASP A 262 22.12 4.13 -20.73
C ASP A 262 22.82 5.49 -20.85
N THR A 263 23.31 5.82 -22.05
CA THR A 263 24.15 7.00 -22.27
C THR A 263 23.61 7.91 -23.38
N GLY A 264 23.89 9.20 -23.22
CA GLY A 264 23.81 10.21 -24.27
C GLY A 264 25.11 10.99 -24.31
N VAL A 265 25.85 10.90 -25.41
CA VAL A 265 27.14 11.58 -25.57
C VAL A 265 26.96 12.79 -26.47
N VAL A 266 27.28 13.98 -25.96
CA VAL A 266 27.19 15.24 -26.70
C VAL A 266 28.13 15.20 -27.90
N CYS A 267 27.58 15.41 -29.09
CA CYS A 267 28.35 15.42 -30.34
C CYS A 267 27.62 16.22 -31.44
N TYR A 268 28.34 16.50 -32.53
CA TYR A 268 27.71 17.03 -33.74
C TYR A 268 27.18 15.90 -34.63
N GLY A 269 25.95 16.07 -35.13
CA GLY A 269 25.33 15.15 -36.08
C GLY A 269 24.44 15.88 -37.07
N MET A 270 23.85 15.12 -37.99
CA MET A 270 22.93 15.66 -39.00
C MET A 270 21.48 15.50 -38.52
N TYR A 271 20.74 16.60 -38.49
CA TYR A 271 19.31 16.63 -38.20
C TYR A 271 18.62 17.54 -39.22
N GLU A 272 17.57 17.04 -39.88
CA GLU A 272 16.83 17.78 -40.94
C GLU A 272 17.73 18.44 -42.00
N GLY A 273 18.79 17.72 -42.41
CA GLY A 273 19.72 18.19 -43.44
C GLY A 273 20.72 19.26 -42.97
N ARG A 274 20.78 19.57 -41.68
CA ARG A 274 21.72 20.53 -41.08
C ARG A 274 22.60 19.84 -40.05
N LYS A 275 23.87 20.29 -39.96
CA LYS A 275 24.76 19.87 -38.88
C LYS A 275 24.38 20.62 -37.61
N VAL A 276 23.93 19.91 -36.58
CA VAL A 276 23.50 20.47 -35.29
C VAL A 276 24.24 19.79 -34.14
N LEU A 277 24.24 20.43 -32.99
CA LEU A 277 24.69 19.81 -31.74
C LEU A 277 23.56 18.92 -31.20
N GLY A 278 23.90 17.72 -30.76
CA GLY A 278 22.94 16.72 -30.29
C GLY A 278 23.60 15.68 -29.40
N LEU A 279 22.92 14.56 -29.23
CA LEU A 279 23.35 13.44 -28.41
C LEU A 279 23.42 12.18 -29.28
N ASN A 280 24.51 11.43 -29.19
CA ASN A 280 24.56 10.06 -29.65
C ASN A 280 24.14 9.13 -28.50
N MET A 281 23.03 8.42 -28.68
CA MET A 281 22.32 7.70 -27.64
C MET A 281 22.50 6.19 -27.76
N ASN A 282 22.75 5.54 -26.62
CA ASN A 282 22.71 4.09 -26.48
C ASN A 282 21.86 3.72 -25.26
N PHE A 283 20.80 2.96 -25.47
CA PHE A 283 19.87 2.60 -24.41
C PHE A 283 19.20 1.24 -24.64
N SER A 284 18.91 0.56 -23.55
CA SER A 284 18.20 -0.72 -23.54
C SER A 284 17.29 -0.77 -22.32
N LYS A 285 16.01 -0.48 -22.55
CA LYS A 285 14.98 -0.42 -21.52
C LYS A 285 14.05 -1.63 -21.60
N ARG A 286 13.58 -2.08 -20.44
CA ARG A 286 12.67 -3.22 -20.30
C ARG A 286 11.55 -2.91 -19.32
N TRP A 287 10.47 -3.68 -19.43
CA TRP A 287 9.27 -3.55 -18.61
C TRP A 287 8.60 -2.18 -18.72
N ILE A 288 8.65 -1.60 -19.92
CA ILE A 288 8.12 -0.25 -20.16
C ILE A 288 6.65 -0.37 -20.55
N THR A 289 5.77 0.05 -19.65
CA THR A 289 4.32 0.08 -19.89
C THR A 289 3.99 1.03 -21.04
N LEU A 290 3.03 0.63 -21.87
CA LEU A 290 2.61 1.23 -23.15
C LEU A 290 3.66 1.25 -24.28
N ALA A 291 4.93 0.88 -24.04
CA ALA A 291 5.96 0.91 -25.09
C ALA A 291 5.59 0.22 -26.42
N PRO A 292 4.90 -0.94 -26.44
CA PRO A 292 4.53 -1.60 -27.69
C PRO A 292 3.64 -0.76 -28.62
N ILE A 293 2.86 0.17 -28.06
CA ILE A 293 1.92 1.03 -28.80
C ILE A 293 2.24 2.52 -28.63
N ALA A 294 3.38 2.86 -28.03
CA ALA A 294 3.76 4.23 -27.75
C ALA A 294 4.05 4.97 -29.06
N THR A 295 3.65 6.25 -29.11
CA THR A 295 4.03 7.18 -30.17
C THR A 295 5.16 8.11 -29.73
N VAL A 296 5.35 8.25 -28.41
CA VAL A 296 6.39 9.08 -27.81
C VAL A 296 6.98 8.39 -26.57
N VAL A 297 8.31 8.45 -26.45
CA VAL A 297 9.11 7.82 -25.40
C VAL A 297 9.77 8.91 -24.57
N GLY A 298 9.39 9.01 -23.28
CA GLY A 298 10.24 9.66 -22.29
C GLY A 298 11.39 8.72 -21.92
N LEU A 299 12.64 9.19 -21.93
CA LEU A 299 13.80 8.34 -21.72
C LEU A 299 14.77 8.98 -20.72
N ALA A 300 15.16 8.21 -19.69
CA ALA A 300 16.21 8.60 -18.74
C ALA A 300 17.55 7.93 -19.10
N PHE A 301 18.63 8.72 -19.08
CA PHE A 301 19.99 8.30 -19.44
C PHE A 301 21.05 9.16 -18.74
N LYS A 302 22.30 8.70 -18.70
CA LYS A 302 23.46 9.49 -18.22
C LYS A 302 24.04 10.33 -19.34
N LEU A 303 24.13 11.63 -19.11
CA LEU A 303 24.62 12.60 -20.08
C LEU A 303 26.13 12.82 -19.92
N HIS A 304 26.86 12.67 -21.02
CA HIS A 304 28.31 12.87 -21.09
C HIS A 304 28.69 13.90 -22.15
N ASP A 305 29.53 14.86 -21.79
CA ASP A 305 30.08 15.88 -22.69
C ASP A 305 31.63 15.88 -22.63
N PRO A 306 32.29 14.90 -23.25
CA PRO A 306 33.75 14.78 -23.19
C PRO A 306 34.49 15.93 -23.89
N GLU A 307 33.83 16.63 -24.82
CA GLU A 307 34.41 17.72 -25.59
C GLU A 307 34.09 19.13 -25.01
N GLY A 308 33.27 19.20 -23.96
CA GLY A 308 32.88 20.46 -23.32
C GLY A 308 32.03 21.36 -24.24
N LEU A 309 31.23 20.76 -25.11
CA LEU A 309 30.43 21.44 -26.12
C LEU A 309 29.20 22.16 -25.53
N LEU A 310 28.80 21.83 -24.29
CA LEU A 310 27.73 22.50 -23.56
C LEU A 310 28.19 23.73 -22.76
N GLY A 311 29.50 24.04 -22.77
CA GLY A 311 30.04 25.31 -22.29
C GLY A 311 31.03 25.20 -21.12
N ASP A 312 31.01 24.11 -20.35
CA ASP A 312 32.00 23.85 -19.29
C ASP A 312 32.95 22.71 -19.70
N LYS A 313 34.18 23.06 -20.06
CA LYS A 313 35.23 22.10 -20.48
C LYS A 313 35.75 21.22 -19.35
N ASN A 314 35.46 21.55 -18.09
CA ASN A 314 35.90 20.77 -16.94
C ASN A 314 34.82 19.78 -16.48
N LYS A 315 33.61 19.84 -17.05
CA LYS A 315 32.49 18.99 -16.70
C LYS A 315 32.22 18.00 -17.82
N THR A 316 32.59 16.74 -17.61
CA THR A 316 32.32 15.66 -18.56
C THR A 316 31.07 14.87 -18.22
N ASP A 317 30.83 14.58 -16.93
CA ASP A 317 29.63 13.89 -16.47
C ASP A 317 28.61 14.92 -15.97
N TYR A 318 27.43 14.92 -16.56
CA TYR A 318 26.33 15.78 -16.15
C TYR A 318 25.34 15.07 -15.23
N GLY A 319 25.37 13.74 -15.14
CA GLY A 319 24.40 12.94 -14.43
C GLY A 319 23.17 12.59 -15.27
N ILE A 320 22.09 12.19 -14.59
CA ILE A 320 20.87 11.70 -15.25
C ILE A 320 20.15 12.86 -15.94
N THR A 321 19.77 12.65 -17.19
CA THR A 321 19.00 13.57 -18.03
C THR A 321 17.78 12.86 -18.59
N CYS A 322 16.68 13.58 -18.77
CA CYS A 322 15.46 13.08 -19.39
C CYS A 322 15.27 13.72 -20.77
N ALA A 323 14.99 12.91 -21.78
CA ALA A 323 14.63 13.37 -23.13
C ALA A 323 13.27 12.80 -23.57
N LEU A 324 12.65 13.47 -24.53
CA LEU A 324 11.42 13.04 -25.16
C LEU A 324 11.67 12.74 -26.64
N ILE A 325 11.44 11.50 -27.05
CA ILE A 325 11.81 11.00 -28.38
C ILE A 325 10.58 10.41 -29.07
N PRO A 326 10.26 10.75 -30.33
CA PRO A 326 9.21 10.05 -31.08
C PRO A 326 9.51 8.55 -31.14
N ALA A 327 8.52 7.69 -30.90
CA ALA A 327 8.72 6.24 -30.86
C ALA A 327 9.11 5.66 -32.24
N ASN A 328 8.72 6.33 -33.32
CA ASN A 328 9.10 5.98 -34.70
C ASN A 328 10.42 6.63 -35.15
N TYR A 329 11.16 7.28 -34.24
CA TYR A 329 12.41 7.95 -34.58
C TYR A 329 13.46 6.94 -35.03
N LYS A 330 14.28 7.30 -36.03
CA LYS A 330 15.21 6.36 -36.68
C LYS A 330 16.18 5.75 -35.67
N GLY A 331 16.19 4.41 -35.59
CA GLY A 331 17.06 3.65 -34.68
C GLY A 331 16.47 3.41 -33.29
N VAL A 332 15.29 3.97 -32.99
CA VAL A 332 14.49 3.60 -31.82
C VAL A 332 13.62 2.40 -32.22
N HIS A 333 13.68 1.34 -31.42
CA HIS A 333 12.88 0.14 -31.62
C HIS A 333 11.98 -0.10 -30.41
N THR A 334 10.68 -0.21 -30.70
CA THR A 334 9.61 -0.59 -29.78
C THR A 334 8.72 -1.64 -30.46
N GLY A 335 7.71 -2.16 -29.75
CA GLY A 335 6.69 -3.05 -30.32
C GLY A 335 6.68 -4.47 -29.73
N GLU A 336 7.82 -4.95 -29.25
CA GLU A 336 7.91 -6.25 -28.56
C GLU A 336 7.21 -6.18 -27.19
N ARG A 337 6.56 -7.30 -26.80
CA ARG A 337 5.76 -7.37 -25.57
C ARG A 337 6.38 -8.31 -24.53
N HIS A 338 6.34 -7.89 -23.27
CA HIS A 338 6.43 -8.77 -22.12
C HIS A 338 5.04 -9.28 -21.71
N ASN A 339 4.99 -10.37 -20.94
CA ASN A 339 3.76 -10.91 -20.35
C ASN A 339 3.84 -10.85 -18.82
N PRO A 340 3.26 -9.84 -18.17
CA PRO A 340 3.23 -9.72 -16.71
C PRO A 340 2.02 -10.43 -16.07
N GLY A 341 1.31 -11.30 -16.80
CA GLY A 341 0.09 -11.99 -16.35
C GLY A 341 -1.19 -11.26 -16.74
N SER A 342 -1.27 -9.95 -16.47
CA SER A 342 -2.32 -9.07 -17.01
C SER A 342 -1.88 -8.48 -18.36
N PRO A 343 -2.73 -8.51 -19.41
CA PRO A 343 -2.31 -8.22 -20.78
C PRO A 343 -2.23 -6.72 -21.11
N PHE A 344 -1.98 -5.85 -20.13
CA PHE A 344 -1.67 -4.44 -20.42
C PHE A 344 -0.39 -4.35 -21.27
N MET A 345 -0.32 -3.34 -22.13
CA MET A 345 0.82 -3.16 -23.01
C MET A 345 2.08 -2.91 -22.19
N ASN A 346 3.08 -3.78 -22.33
CA ASN A 346 4.36 -3.68 -21.64
C ASN A 346 5.45 -4.27 -22.53
N GLY A 347 6.58 -3.58 -22.68
CA GLY A 347 7.56 -3.94 -23.70
C GLY A 347 8.98 -3.43 -23.45
N THR A 348 9.78 -3.46 -24.50
CA THR A 348 11.16 -2.95 -24.54
C THR A 348 11.21 -1.61 -25.27
N VAL A 349 12.24 -0.82 -24.97
CA VAL A 349 12.62 0.34 -25.77
C VAL A 349 14.14 0.30 -25.94
N VAL A 350 14.61 0.06 -27.16
CA VAL A 350 16.04 -0.13 -27.43
C VAL A 350 16.52 0.79 -28.55
N GLY A 351 17.76 1.23 -28.44
CA GLY A 351 18.39 2.07 -29.46
C GLY A 351 19.90 2.01 -29.33
N LYS A 352 20.56 1.93 -30.48
CA LYS A 352 22.02 1.92 -30.60
C LYS A 352 22.45 2.95 -31.61
N ASP A 353 23.41 3.79 -31.22
CA ASP A 353 23.95 4.87 -32.03
C ASP A 353 22.86 5.83 -32.58
N VAL A 354 21.87 6.18 -31.74
CA VAL A 354 20.73 7.01 -32.13
C VAL A 354 21.07 8.49 -31.92
N PHE A 355 21.14 9.27 -32.99
CA PHE A 355 21.39 10.72 -32.89
C PHE A 355 20.10 11.52 -32.69
N ILE A 356 19.99 12.26 -31.57
CA ILE A 356 18.88 13.19 -31.30
C ILE A 356 19.39 14.63 -31.12
N PRO A 357 18.65 15.67 -31.55
CA PRO A 357 19.04 17.06 -31.26
C PRO A 357 18.88 17.39 -29.77
N LEU A 358 19.63 18.38 -29.27
CA LEU A 358 19.56 18.77 -27.85
C LEU A 358 18.18 19.27 -27.41
N ASP A 359 17.37 19.77 -28.34
CA ASP A 359 16.00 20.26 -28.08
C ASP A 359 15.03 19.13 -27.64
N PHE A 360 15.44 17.86 -27.74
CA PHE A 360 14.68 16.73 -27.19
C PHE A 360 14.87 16.57 -25.68
N ILE A 361 15.89 17.18 -25.07
CA ILE A 361 16.04 17.22 -23.61
C ILE A 361 14.84 17.98 -23.02
N ILE A 362 14.17 17.39 -22.03
CA ILE A 362 12.99 18.00 -21.41
C ILE A 362 13.41 19.29 -20.69
N GLY A 363 12.86 20.43 -21.12
CA GLY A 363 13.27 21.77 -20.67
C GLY A 363 14.57 22.29 -21.25
N GLY A 364 15.08 21.65 -22.30
CA GLY A 364 16.26 22.07 -23.04
C GLY A 364 17.57 21.88 -22.27
N ILE A 365 18.63 22.51 -22.80
CA ILE A 365 20.01 22.36 -22.29
C ILE A 365 20.14 22.80 -20.83
N GLU A 366 19.31 23.76 -20.38
CA GLU A 366 19.31 24.22 -18.98
C GLU A 366 18.99 23.12 -17.96
N ASN A 367 18.32 22.05 -18.42
CA ASN A 367 17.96 20.90 -17.61
C ASN A 367 18.85 19.67 -17.84
N ALA A 368 19.93 19.81 -18.61
CA ALA A 368 20.98 18.81 -18.70
C ALA A 368 21.51 18.45 -17.31
N GLY A 369 21.46 17.16 -16.96
CA GLY A 369 21.89 16.64 -15.66
C GLY A 369 20.88 16.75 -14.51
N LYS A 370 19.71 17.38 -14.73
CA LYS A 370 18.68 17.56 -13.68
C LYS A 370 17.58 16.49 -13.71
N GLY A 371 17.73 15.46 -14.54
CA GLY A 371 16.71 14.43 -14.75
C GLY A 371 16.40 13.63 -13.50
N TRP A 372 17.38 13.39 -12.62
CA TRP A 372 17.14 12.67 -11.36
C TRP A 372 16.16 13.40 -10.45
N ARG A 373 16.35 14.71 -10.27
CA ARG A 373 15.43 15.57 -9.52
C ARG A 373 14.01 15.51 -10.11
N MET A 374 13.89 15.64 -11.44
CA MET A 374 12.58 15.57 -12.12
C MET A 374 11.87 14.25 -11.83
N LEU A 375 12.61 13.14 -11.92
CA LEU A 375 12.09 11.81 -11.62
C LEU A 375 11.63 11.72 -10.15
N MET A 376 12.43 12.20 -9.19
CA MET A 376 12.05 12.13 -7.78
C MET A 376 10.81 12.98 -7.45
N GLU A 377 10.64 14.14 -8.07
CA GLU A 377 9.50 15.04 -7.86
C GLU A 377 8.21 14.47 -8.49
N CYS A 378 8.22 14.06 -9.77
CA CYS A 378 7.04 13.55 -10.45
C CYS A 378 6.66 12.12 -10.02
N LEU A 379 7.64 11.21 -9.86
CA LEU A 379 7.35 9.83 -9.41
C LEU A 379 6.71 9.78 -8.02
N ALA A 380 6.99 10.78 -7.16
CA ALA A 380 6.40 10.83 -5.83
C ALA A 380 4.87 11.02 -5.91
N VAL A 381 4.36 11.88 -6.80
CA VAL A 381 2.92 12.13 -6.91
C VAL A 381 2.18 10.88 -7.40
N GLY A 382 2.67 10.25 -8.47
CA GLY A 382 2.07 9.05 -9.04
C GLY A 382 1.87 7.91 -8.02
N ARG A 383 2.86 7.68 -7.16
CA ARG A 383 2.80 6.68 -6.07
C ARG A 383 1.66 6.89 -5.08
N GLY A 384 1.24 8.14 -4.88
CA GLY A 384 0.14 8.50 -3.97
C GLY A 384 -1.26 8.34 -4.56
N ILE A 385 -1.37 8.13 -5.88
CA ILE A 385 -2.65 8.12 -6.60
C ILE A 385 -2.89 6.75 -7.23
N SER A 386 -1.94 6.28 -8.03
CA SER A 386 -2.08 5.18 -8.99
C SER A 386 -2.31 3.83 -8.31
N LEU A 387 -1.26 3.25 -7.71
CA LEU A 387 -1.35 1.96 -7.04
C LEU A 387 -2.27 1.96 -5.81
N PRO A 388 -2.38 3.05 -5.01
CA PRO A 388 -3.40 3.16 -3.98
C PRO A 388 -4.82 3.06 -4.52
N ALA A 389 -5.14 3.67 -5.68
CA ALA A 389 -6.47 3.54 -6.29
C ALA A 389 -6.79 2.09 -6.67
N LEU A 390 -5.86 1.38 -7.31
CA LEU A 390 -6.04 -0.03 -7.67
C LEU A 390 -6.23 -0.91 -6.43
N SER A 391 -5.46 -0.64 -5.39
CA SER A 391 -5.51 -1.36 -4.11
C SER A 391 -6.84 -1.16 -3.40
N THR A 392 -7.33 0.09 -3.35
CA THR A 392 -8.65 0.42 -2.80
C THR A 392 -9.75 -0.26 -3.59
N SER A 393 -9.74 -0.18 -4.92
CA SER A 393 -10.71 -0.86 -5.80
C SER A 393 -10.80 -2.36 -5.55
N ALA A 394 -9.66 -3.04 -5.43
CA ALA A 394 -9.61 -4.46 -5.09
C ALA A 394 -10.24 -4.73 -3.71
N GLY A 395 -10.03 -3.85 -2.72
CA GLY A 395 -10.74 -3.87 -1.44
C GLY A 395 -12.25 -3.73 -1.58
N GLU A 396 -12.71 -2.70 -2.29
CA GLU A 396 -14.12 -2.38 -2.52
C GLU A 396 -14.84 -3.58 -3.20
N MET A 397 -14.26 -4.13 -4.26
CA MET A 397 -14.83 -5.29 -4.96
C MET A 397 -14.78 -6.58 -4.16
N THR A 398 -13.69 -6.84 -3.42
CA THR A 398 -13.59 -8.02 -2.56
C THR A 398 -14.63 -7.95 -1.43
N TYR A 399 -14.82 -6.78 -0.81
CA TYR A 399 -15.87 -6.58 0.19
C TYR A 399 -17.25 -6.93 -0.36
N LEU A 400 -17.61 -6.37 -1.52
CA LEU A 400 -18.92 -6.55 -2.12
C LEU A 400 -19.18 -8.02 -2.50
N THR A 401 -18.28 -8.61 -3.28
CA THR A 401 -18.42 -9.95 -3.86
C THR A 401 -18.25 -11.07 -2.84
N VAL A 402 -17.26 -10.97 -1.94
CA VAL A 402 -17.05 -11.98 -0.90
C VAL A 402 -18.12 -11.86 0.18
N GLY A 403 -18.56 -10.66 0.53
CA GLY A 403 -19.70 -10.47 1.45
C GLY A 403 -20.98 -11.11 0.93
N ALA A 404 -21.28 -10.90 -0.36
CA ALA A 404 -22.40 -11.54 -1.04
C ALA A 404 -22.25 -13.08 -1.05
N PHE A 405 -21.08 -13.59 -1.46
CA PHE A 405 -20.81 -15.04 -1.46
C PHE A 405 -20.94 -15.66 -0.07
N ALA A 406 -20.41 -15.00 0.96
CA ALA A 406 -20.43 -15.49 2.33
C ALA A 406 -21.86 -15.62 2.89
N LYS A 407 -22.78 -14.77 2.41
CA LYS A 407 -24.20 -14.80 2.75
C LYS A 407 -24.97 -15.86 1.95
N VAL A 408 -24.69 -15.98 0.64
CA VAL A 408 -25.43 -16.86 -0.28
C VAL A 408 -25.00 -18.34 -0.18
N ARG A 409 -23.71 -18.60 -0.01
CA ARG A 409 -23.19 -19.97 0.06
C ARG A 409 -23.52 -20.58 1.42
N GLU A 410 -24.23 -21.70 1.41
CA GLU A 410 -24.52 -22.49 2.61
C GLU A 410 -23.64 -23.73 2.68
N GLN A 411 -23.10 -24.05 3.86
CA GLN A 411 -22.47 -25.33 4.22
C GLN A 411 -22.86 -25.69 5.64
N PHE A 412 -22.93 -26.99 5.94
CA PHE A 412 -23.39 -27.48 7.26
C PHE A 412 -24.68 -26.77 7.73
N LYS A 413 -25.62 -26.56 6.78
CA LYS A 413 -26.96 -26.01 7.02
C LYS A 413 -27.03 -24.52 7.39
N ILE A 414 -25.93 -23.77 7.29
CA ILE A 414 -25.90 -22.32 7.55
C ILE A 414 -25.09 -21.57 6.48
N PRO A 415 -25.28 -20.24 6.32
CA PRO A 415 -24.40 -19.42 5.50
C PRO A 415 -22.95 -19.53 5.95
N VAL A 416 -22.00 -19.61 5.01
CA VAL A 416 -20.57 -19.79 5.35
C VAL A 416 -20.00 -18.60 6.11
N GLY A 417 -20.55 -17.39 5.89
CA GLY A 417 -20.18 -16.19 6.64
C GLY A 417 -20.53 -16.23 8.14
N LYS A 418 -21.27 -17.25 8.60
CA LYS A 418 -21.59 -17.44 10.02
C LYS A 418 -20.61 -18.35 10.78
N PHE A 419 -19.63 -18.96 10.10
CA PHE A 419 -18.55 -19.67 10.77
C PHE A 419 -17.51 -18.69 11.32
N GLU A 420 -17.10 -18.82 12.57
CA GLU A 420 -16.17 -17.88 13.23
C GLU A 420 -14.84 -17.76 12.48
N GLY A 421 -14.31 -18.86 11.91
CA GLY A 421 -13.10 -18.82 11.08
C GLY A 421 -13.26 -17.97 9.81
N VAL A 422 -14.46 -17.96 9.21
CA VAL A 422 -14.80 -17.10 8.07
C VAL A 422 -15.05 -15.66 8.55
N GLN A 423 -15.61 -15.48 9.74
CA GLN A 423 -15.82 -14.15 10.33
C GLN A 423 -14.51 -13.44 10.65
N ASP A 424 -13.46 -14.16 11.07
CA ASP A 424 -12.13 -13.57 11.25
C ASP A 424 -11.61 -12.98 9.92
N ALA A 425 -11.63 -13.76 8.84
CA ALA A 425 -11.20 -13.34 7.51
C ALA A 425 -12.09 -12.23 6.91
N THR A 426 -13.42 -12.34 7.00
CA THR A 426 -14.32 -11.27 6.51
C THR A 426 -14.19 -9.98 7.34
N SER A 427 -13.92 -10.07 8.65
CA SER A 427 -13.61 -8.89 9.46
C SER A 427 -12.31 -8.21 9.02
N ASN A 428 -11.32 -8.97 8.53
CA ASN A 428 -10.12 -8.43 7.91
C ASN A 428 -10.46 -7.66 6.65
N ILE A 429 -11.17 -8.28 5.70
CA ILE A 429 -11.64 -7.63 4.46
C ILE A 429 -12.38 -6.33 4.78
N ALA A 430 -13.32 -6.38 5.73
CA ALA A 430 -14.14 -5.23 6.08
C ALA A 430 -13.32 -4.06 6.65
N SER A 431 -12.50 -4.32 7.67
CA SER A 431 -11.67 -3.28 8.28
C SER A 431 -10.58 -2.74 7.34
N ASN A 432 -10.00 -3.59 6.49
CA ASN A 432 -8.95 -3.23 5.55
C ASN A 432 -9.52 -2.39 4.40
N THR A 433 -10.71 -2.71 3.91
CA THR A 433 -11.41 -1.91 2.88
C THR A 433 -11.74 -0.52 3.42
N TYR A 434 -12.26 -0.43 4.65
CA TYR A 434 -12.51 0.85 5.31
C TYR A 434 -11.22 1.67 5.48
N MET A 435 -10.13 1.01 5.91
CA MET A 435 -8.82 1.65 6.04
C MET A 435 -8.29 2.17 4.70
N LEU A 436 -8.39 1.38 3.63
CA LEU A 436 -7.93 1.74 2.29
C LEU A 436 -8.64 2.99 1.75
N GLU A 437 -9.96 3.05 1.89
CA GLU A 437 -10.73 4.21 1.43
C GLU A 437 -10.41 5.45 2.26
N ALA A 438 -10.38 5.33 3.60
CA ALA A 438 -9.99 6.42 4.48
C ALA A 438 -8.58 6.96 4.17
N PHE A 439 -7.63 6.04 3.93
CA PHE A 439 -6.24 6.38 3.63
C PHE A 439 -6.11 7.11 2.29
N ARG A 440 -6.80 6.62 1.25
CA ARG A 440 -6.84 7.24 -0.08
C ARG A 440 -7.37 8.68 -0.02
N HIS A 441 -8.42 8.93 0.76
CA HIS A 441 -8.94 10.27 1.01
C HIS A 441 -7.89 11.20 1.63
N LEU A 442 -7.21 10.77 2.69
CA LEU A 442 -6.22 11.65 3.34
C LEU A 442 -4.98 11.90 2.46
N VAL A 443 -4.54 10.90 1.70
CA VAL A 443 -3.39 11.03 0.78
C VAL A 443 -3.69 12.00 -0.35
N THR A 444 -4.86 11.88 -0.99
CA THR A 444 -5.27 12.79 -2.08
C THR A 444 -5.54 14.21 -1.57
N CYS A 445 -6.02 14.38 -0.34
CA CYS A 445 -6.07 15.67 0.35
C CYS A 445 -4.67 16.30 0.42
N GLY A 446 -3.66 15.56 0.90
CA GLY A 446 -2.30 16.08 1.00
C GLY A 446 -1.65 16.41 -0.34
N LEU A 447 -2.00 15.69 -1.40
CA LEU A 447 -1.56 16.02 -2.76
C LEU A 447 -2.23 17.28 -3.32
N ASN A 448 -3.47 17.56 -2.91
CA ASN A 448 -4.21 18.75 -3.34
C ASN A 448 -3.71 20.06 -2.72
N GLU A 449 -3.06 19.99 -1.56
CA GLU A 449 -2.36 21.14 -0.93
C GLU A 449 -1.13 21.61 -1.73
N GLY A 450 -0.72 20.84 -2.74
CA GLY A 450 0.44 21.12 -3.58
C GLY A 450 1.76 20.60 -3.00
N GLY A 451 2.83 20.81 -3.77
CA GLY A 451 4.13 20.22 -3.48
C GLY A 451 4.20 18.73 -3.83
N THR A 452 5.23 18.06 -3.34
CA THR A 452 5.56 16.66 -3.66
C THR A 452 5.91 15.88 -2.40
N PRO A 453 4.91 15.56 -1.54
CA PRO A 453 5.13 14.91 -0.24
C PRO A 453 5.59 13.45 -0.40
N SER A 454 6.90 13.25 -0.53
CA SER A 454 7.51 11.96 -0.91
C SER A 454 7.36 10.87 0.14
N VAL A 455 7.35 11.23 1.43
CA VAL A 455 7.21 10.28 2.54
C VAL A 455 5.77 9.77 2.62
N MET A 456 4.78 10.67 2.56
CA MET A 456 3.37 10.31 2.57
C MET A 456 3.00 9.40 1.38
N THR A 457 3.49 9.71 0.19
CA THR A 457 3.21 8.92 -1.01
C THR A 457 3.90 7.56 -1.00
N ALA A 458 5.08 7.45 -0.37
CA ALA A 458 5.72 6.16 -0.09
C ALA A 458 4.90 5.31 0.92
N MET A 459 4.35 5.93 1.97
CA MET A 459 3.41 5.26 2.88
C MET A 459 2.17 4.77 2.12
N ALA A 460 1.58 5.64 1.29
CA ALA A 460 0.40 5.31 0.48
C ALA A 460 0.64 4.06 -0.36
N LYS A 461 1.74 4.04 -1.12
CA LYS A 461 2.10 2.92 -1.99
C LYS A 461 2.27 1.62 -1.21
N TYR A 462 3.09 1.62 -0.16
CA TYR A 462 3.40 0.40 0.58
C TYR A 462 2.17 -0.17 1.29
N TYR A 463 1.52 0.64 2.14
CA TYR A 463 0.43 0.12 2.98
C TYR A 463 -0.82 -0.19 2.17
N ALA A 464 -1.12 0.57 1.11
CA ALA A 464 -2.27 0.22 0.27
C ALA A 464 -2.07 -1.13 -0.44
N THR A 465 -0.90 -1.33 -1.07
CA THR A 465 -0.64 -2.56 -1.84
C THR A 465 -0.45 -3.80 -0.97
N GLU A 466 0.12 -3.64 0.24
CA GLU A 466 0.23 -4.74 1.20
C GLU A 466 -1.13 -5.11 1.80
N THR A 467 -1.96 -4.11 2.13
CA THR A 467 -3.33 -4.35 2.60
C THR A 467 -4.20 -5.01 1.53
N MET A 468 -4.07 -4.60 0.26
CA MET A 468 -4.69 -5.29 -0.88
C MET A 468 -4.26 -6.76 -0.94
N ARG A 469 -2.96 -7.07 -0.84
CA ARG A 469 -2.49 -8.47 -0.86
C ARG A 469 -3.18 -9.28 0.24
N SER A 470 -3.20 -8.76 1.46
CA SER A 470 -3.81 -9.46 2.60
C SER A 470 -5.29 -9.72 2.38
N LEU A 471 -6.08 -8.69 2.05
CA LEU A 471 -7.54 -8.84 1.96
C LEU A 471 -7.98 -9.68 0.76
N VAL A 472 -7.25 -9.64 -0.36
CA VAL A 472 -7.59 -10.48 -1.52
C VAL A 472 -7.27 -11.94 -1.21
N ASN A 473 -6.17 -12.21 -0.48
CA ASN A 473 -5.89 -13.56 0.03
C ASN A 473 -6.99 -14.06 0.96
N ASP A 474 -7.46 -13.23 1.90
CA ASP A 474 -8.62 -13.57 2.76
C ASP A 474 -9.84 -13.93 1.90
N GLY A 475 -10.07 -13.17 0.81
CA GLY A 475 -11.14 -13.46 -0.15
C GLY A 475 -10.98 -14.80 -0.85
N MET A 476 -9.76 -15.18 -1.25
CA MET A 476 -9.47 -16.47 -1.86
C MET A 476 -9.82 -17.62 -0.91
N ASP A 477 -9.45 -17.50 0.36
CA ASP A 477 -9.72 -18.52 1.39
C ASP A 477 -11.23 -18.69 1.63
N ILE A 478 -11.99 -17.59 1.68
CA ILE A 478 -13.44 -17.63 1.92
C ILE A 478 -14.20 -18.21 0.71
N VAL A 479 -13.84 -17.81 -0.51
CA VAL A 479 -14.50 -18.27 -1.74
C VAL A 479 -14.05 -19.70 -2.10
N GLY A 480 -12.87 -20.12 -1.65
CA GLY A 480 -12.40 -21.50 -1.68
C GLY A 480 -12.20 -22.05 -3.08
N GLY A 481 -12.67 -23.29 -3.32
CA GLY A 481 -12.47 -24.01 -4.58
C GLY A 481 -12.93 -23.24 -5.82
N ARG A 482 -13.96 -22.38 -5.69
CA ARG A 482 -14.41 -21.52 -6.78
C ARG A 482 -13.38 -20.46 -7.16
N ALA A 483 -12.69 -19.87 -6.18
CA ALA A 483 -11.76 -18.77 -6.42
C ALA A 483 -10.62 -19.17 -7.34
N ILE A 484 -10.24 -20.44 -7.34
CA ILE A 484 -9.14 -20.99 -8.14
C ILE A 484 -9.57 -21.55 -9.50
N GLN A 485 -10.87 -21.72 -9.77
CA GLN A 485 -11.34 -22.15 -11.09
C GLN A 485 -11.41 -20.94 -12.03
N LEU A 486 -10.43 -20.81 -12.92
CA LEU A 486 -10.42 -19.76 -13.94
C LEU A 486 -11.57 -19.97 -14.93
N GLY A 487 -12.25 -18.89 -15.29
CA GLY A 487 -13.31 -18.89 -16.29
C GLY A 487 -14.10 -17.58 -16.29
N PRO A 488 -15.00 -17.38 -17.27
CA PRO A 488 -15.87 -16.21 -17.35
C PRO A 488 -16.68 -15.90 -16.08
N ARG A 489 -16.97 -16.90 -15.22
CA ARG A 489 -17.77 -16.75 -14.00
C ARG A 489 -16.93 -16.42 -12.76
N ASN A 490 -15.60 -16.41 -12.89
CA ASN A 490 -14.69 -16.11 -11.79
C ASN A 490 -14.52 -14.60 -11.61
N PHE A 491 -14.65 -14.11 -10.38
CA PHE A 491 -14.52 -12.70 -10.03
C PHE A 491 -13.25 -12.34 -9.24
N LEU A 492 -12.41 -13.31 -8.87
CA LEU A 492 -11.32 -13.10 -7.90
C LEU A 492 -9.93 -13.54 -8.38
N ALA A 493 -9.85 -14.56 -9.24
CA ALA A 493 -8.58 -15.15 -9.68
C ALA A 493 -7.70 -14.17 -10.46
N LEU A 494 -8.26 -13.39 -11.39
CA LEU A 494 -7.49 -12.42 -12.18
C LEU A 494 -6.97 -11.25 -11.31
N PRO A 495 -7.79 -10.63 -10.44
CA PRO A 495 -7.29 -9.69 -9.42
C PRO A 495 -6.17 -10.28 -8.56
N TYR A 496 -6.31 -11.52 -8.09
CA TYR A 496 -5.30 -12.20 -7.29
C TYR A 496 -3.97 -12.37 -8.04
N GLN A 497 -4.02 -12.83 -9.30
CA GLN A 497 -2.83 -13.01 -10.14
C GLN A 497 -2.08 -11.69 -10.42
N ALA A 498 -2.77 -10.55 -10.34
CA ALA A 498 -2.17 -9.25 -10.59
C ALA A 498 -1.46 -8.63 -9.37
N ILE A 499 -1.71 -9.12 -8.15
CA ILE A 499 -1.11 -8.59 -6.91
C ILE A 499 0.42 -8.42 -7.00
N PRO A 500 1.20 -9.38 -7.56
CA PRO A 500 2.66 -9.28 -7.62
C PRO A 500 3.17 -8.04 -8.38
N VAL A 501 2.39 -7.50 -9.32
CA VAL A 501 2.76 -6.30 -10.09
C VAL A 501 2.82 -5.09 -9.15
N SER A 502 1.72 -4.79 -8.45
CA SER A 502 1.58 -3.59 -7.61
C SER A 502 2.60 -3.51 -6.48
N ILE A 503 3.01 -4.66 -5.93
CA ILE A 503 3.96 -4.71 -4.80
C ILE A 503 5.42 -4.54 -5.26
N THR A 504 5.68 -4.75 -6.57
CA THR A 504 7.01 -4.74 -7.19
C THR A 504 7.32 -3.42 -7.88
N VAL A 505 6.37 -2.87 -8.63
CA VAL A 505 6.60 -1.65 -9.45
C VAL A 505 6.50 -0.36 -8.63
N GLU A 506 6.91 0.77 -9.24
CA GLU A 506 6.97 2.11 -8.63
C GLU A 506 7.83 2.21 -7.35
N GLY A 507 8.76 1.26 -7.20
CA GLY A 507 9.57 1.05 -6.01
C GLY A 507 9.07 -0.17 -5.24
N ALA A 508 9.90 -1.22 -5.18
CA ALA A 508 9.52 -2.45 -4.48
C ALA A 508 9.12 -2.17 -3.02
N ASN A 509 8.09 -2.88 -2.52
CA ASN A 509 7.58 -2.67 -1.17
C ASN A 509 8.67 -2.77 -0.10
N ILE A 510 9.62 -3.71 -0.26
CA ILE A 510 10.75 -3.91 0.65
C ILE A 510 11.58 -2.61 0.79
N LEU A 511 11.99 -2.01 -0.33
CA LEU A 511 12.78 -0.77 -0.32
C LEU A 511 11.96 0.43 0.15
N THR A 512 10.70 0.49 -0.26
CA THR A 512 9.78 1.56 0.14
C THR A 512 9.66 1.60 1.66
N ARG A 513 9.37 0.46 2.29
CA ARG A 513 9.26 0.33 3.75
C ARG A 513 10.58 0.55 4.47
N SER A 514 11.64 -0.13 4.05
CA SER A 514 12.88 -0.16 4.82
C SER A 514 13.80 1.04 4.60
N LEU A 515 13.73 1.71 3.45
CA LEU A 515 14.63 2.83 3.12
C LEU A 515 13.89 4.16 2.92
N MET A 516 12.79 4.19 2.17
CA MET A 516 12.16 5.46 1.79
C MET A 516 11.37 6.08 2.93
N ILE A 517 10.41 5.37 3.52
CA ILE A 517 9.47 5.94 4.50
C ILE A 517 10.23 6.53 5.70
N PHE A 518 11.03 5.71 6.40
CA PHE A 518 11.77 6.21 7.55
C PHE A 518 13.07 6.93 7.19
N GLY A 519 13.83 6.44 6.20
CA GLY A 519 15.13 7.05 5.86
C GLY A 519 14.98 8.49 5.31
N GLN A 520 14.06 8.71 4.37
CA GLN A 520 13.74 10.06 3.90
C GLN A 520 12.89 10.82 4.94
N GLY A 521 11.98 10.13 5.63
CA GLY A 521 11.16 10.70 6.71
C GLY A 521 12.00 11.32 7.83
N ALA A 522 13.04 10.63 8.30
CA ALA A 522 13.94 11.15 9.32
C ALA A 522 14.64 12.44 8.88
N MET A 523 15.04 12.53 7.61
CA MET A 523 15.69 13.74 7.10
C MET A 523 14.68 14.89 6.90
N ARG A 524 13.49 14.63 6.35
CA ARG A 524 12.53 15.70 5.99
C ARG A 524 11.58 16.10 7.12
N CYS A 525 11.22 15.16 7.98
CA CYS A 525 10.21 15.35 9.00
C CYS A 525 10.82 15.68 10.37
N HIS A 526 12.08 15.33 10.63
CA HIS A 526 12.75 15.75 11.86
C HIS A 526 13.05 17.27 11.82
N PRO A 527 12.74 18.03 12.90
CA PRO A 527 12.81 19.49 12.86
C PRO A 527 14.23 20.07 12.78
N TYR A 528 15.27 19.29 13.13
CA TYR A 528 16.65 19.81 13.22
C TYR A 528 17.67 19.02 12.38
N LEU A 529 17.35 17.79 11.96
CA LEU A 529 18.38 16.85 11.50
C LEU A 529 19.00 17.29 10.18
N PHE A 530 18.17 17.77 9.25
CA PHE A 530 18.61 18.26 7.96
C PHE A 530 19.51 19.50 8.07
N GLU A 531 19.11 20.49 8.88
CA GLU A 531 19.93 21.69 9.10
C GLU A 531 21.25 21.37 9.81
N GLU A 532 21.24 20.46 10.79
CA GLU A 532 22.47 19.97 11.43
C GLU A 532 23.40 19.29 10.42
N LEU A 533 22.85 18.45 9.54
CA LEU A 533 23.61 17.78 8.49
C LEU A 533 24.26 18.78 7.52
N GLN A 534 23.53 19.82 7.11
CA GLN A 534 24.06 20.90 6.28
C GLN A 534 25.21 21.66 6.99
N LEU A 535 25.06 21.97 8.28
CA LEU A 535 26.12 22.64 9.05
C LEU A 535 27.38 21.78 9.15
N LEU A 536 27.25 20.46 9.37
CA LEU A 536 28.38 19.54 9.44
C LEU A 536 29.14 19.45 8.11
N GLN A 537 28.42 19.57 6.99
CA GLN A 537 28.98 19.52 5.62
C GLN A 537 29.52 20.87 5.11
N SER A 538 29.17 22.00 5.76
CA SER A 538 29.63 23.33 5.37
C SER A 538 31.17 23.44 5.26
N GLU A 539 31.64 24.17 4.26
CA GLU A 539 33.06 24.49 4.07
C GLU A 539 33.58 25.45 5.14
N ASP A 540 32.75 26.41 5.59
CA ASP A 540 33.08 27.31 6.69
C ASP A 540 32.85 26.63 8.05
N LYS A 541 33.86 25.86 8.47
CA LYS A 541 33.83 25.12 9.74
C LYS A 541 33.74 26.02 10.98
N LYS A 542 34.16 27.29 10.91
CA LYS A 542 34.16 28.17 12.09
C LYS A 542 32.76 28.71 12.35
N GLU A 543 32.08 29.17 11.31
CA GLU A 543 30.69 29.62 11.42
C GLU A 543 29.74 28.44 11.64
N ALA A 544 30.01 27.29 11.01
CA ALA A 544 29.24 26.06 11.23
C ALA A 544 29.20 25.63 12.70
N LYS A 545 30.35 25.60 13.38
CA LYS A 545 30.44 25.26 14.81
C LYS A 545 29.63 26.22 15.69
N ARG A 546 29.64 27.51 15.37
CA ARG A 546 28.90 28.53 16.13
C ARG A 546 27.39 28.33 16.00
N LYS A 547 26.90 28.08 14.79
CA LYS A 547 25.48 27.80 14.54
C LYS A 547 25.05 26.44 15.09
N PHE A 548 25.94 25.44 15.03
CA PHE A 548 25.70 24.10 15.56
C PHE A 548 25.44 24.10 17.06
N ASP A 549 26.16 24.90 17.86
CA ASP A 549 25.92 24.99 19.31
C ASP A 549 24.49 25.41 19.67
N ASP A 550 23.90 26.35 18.92
CA ASP A 550 22.50 26.74 19.15
C ASP A 550 21.53 25.63 18.70
N MET A 551 21.77 25.06 17.52
CA MET A 551 20.92 24.02 16.93
C MET A 551 20.89 22.74 17.79
N PHE A 552 22.07 22.28 18.20
CA PHE A 552 22.23 21.06 18.99
C PHE A 552 21.47 21.14 20.32
N PHE A 553 21.47 22.30 20.99
CA PHE A 553 20.71 22.47 22.23
C PHE A 553 19.20 22.63 22.00
N LYS A 554 18.76 23.13 20.83
CA LYS A 554 17.35 23.08 20.44
C LYS A 554 16.90 21.64 20.19
N HIS A 555 17.71 20.84 19.50
CA HIS A 555 17.49 19.42 19.29
C HIS A 555 17.43 18.67 20.62
N LEU A 556 18.43 18.80 21.51
CA LEU A 556 18.39 18.18 22.84
C LEU A 556 17.15 18.61 23.64
N GLY A 557 16.82 19.91 23.64
CA GLY A 557 15.62 20.42 24.28
C GLY A 557 14.34 19.78 23.75
N TYR A 558 14.27 19.56 22.43
CA TYR A 558 13.19 18.82 21.79
C TYR A 558 13.14 17.36 22.22
N THR A 559 14.26 16.61 22.18
CA THR A 559 14.31 15.20 22.58
C THR A 559 13.84 15.03 24.03
N PHE A 560 14.34 15.86 24.96
CA PHE A 560 13.90 15.82 26.35
C PHE A 560 12.44 16.27 26.53
N ASN A 561 11.93 17.21 25.73
CA ASN A 561 10.50 17.56 25.72
C ASN A 561 9.64 16.37 25.30
N ARG A 562 10.04 15.63 24.25
CA ARG A 562 9.35 14.41 23.82
C ARG A 562 9.44 13.30 24.85
N GLY A 563 10.58 13.17 25.53
CA GLY A 563 10.73 12.29 26.69
C GLY A 563 9.78 12.64 27.83
N ALA A 564 9.70 13.91 28.21
CA ALA A 564 8.78 14.37 29.25
C ALA A 564 7.31 14.14 28.87
N LYS A 565 6.92 14.44 27.62
CA LYS A 565 5.57 14.19 27.11
C LYS A 565 5.23 12.69 27.10
N SER A 566 6.17 11.86 26.64
CA SER A 566 6.03 10.39 26.61
C SER A 566 5.87 9.82 28.02
N PHE A 567 6.69 10.27 28.96
CA PHE A 567 6.63 9.87 30.37
C PHE A 567 5.27 10.21 30.99
N VAL A 568 4.81 11.46 30.88
CA VAL A 568 3.51 11.89 31.41
C VAL A 568 2.37 11.12 30.75
N ALA A 569 2.38 11.01 29.43
CA ALA A 569 1.36 10.27 28.69
C ALA A 569 1.37 8.77 29.02
N GLY A 570 2.52 8.20 29.34
CA GLY A 570 2.71 6.81 29.75
C GLY A 570 2.02 6.47 31.06
N TYR A 571 2.13 7.34 32.07
CA TYR A 571 1.51 7.14 33.39
C TYR A 571 0.06 7.59 33.49
N PHE A 572 -0.33 8.63 32.75
CA PHE A 572 -1.67 9.25 32.85
C PHE A 572 -2.58 8.96 31.64
N GLY A 573 -2.18 8.08 30.72
CA GLY A 573 -3.03 7.61 29.62
C GLY A 573 -3.16 8.59 28.43
N GLY A 574 -2.24 9.53 28.27
CA GLY A 574 -2.20 10.50 27.17
C GLY A 574 -2.18 11.96 27.61
N SER A 575 -1.93 12.89 26.68
CA SER A 575 -2.11 14.31 26.95
C SER A 575 -3.61 14.61 27.16
N GLY A 576 -3.96 15.49 28.09
CA GLY A 576 -5.36 15.92 28.28
C GLY A 576 -5.95 16.66 27.06
N LYS A 577 -5.15 16.96 26.04
CA LYS A 577 -5.47 17.77 24.87
C LYS A 577 -5.81 16.88 23.67
N ALA A 578 -7.02 16.33 23.65
CA ALA A 578 -7.62 15.88 22.38
C ALA A 578 -8.12 17.10 21.59
N PRO A 579 -8.25 17.01 20.25
CA PRO A 579 -8.83 18.08 19.46
C PRO A 579 -10.21 18.50 19.97
N SER A 580 -10.55 19.78 19.78
CA SER A 580 -11.86 20.33 20.12
C SER A 580 -12.98 19.66 19.31
N PHE A 581 -12.73 19.37 18.03
CA PHE A 581 -13.67 18.71 17.11
C PHE A 581 -13.86 17.20 17.36
N ALA A 582 -13.09 16.58 18.27
CA ALA A 582 -13.23 15.15 18.53
C ALA A 582 -14.50 14.83 19.31
N ASP A 583 -15.31 13.90 18.82
CA ASP A 583 -16.51 13.38 19.51
C ASP A 583 -16.16 12.35 20.60
N SER A 584 -17.16 11.72 21.21
CA SER A 584 -16.95 10.72 22.27
C SER A 584 -16.21 9.46 21.79
N PHE A 585 -16.40 9.07 20.53
CA PHE A 585 -15.79 7.88 19.94
C PHE A 585 -14.33 8.10 19.53
N THR A 586 -14.05 9.20 18.85
CA THR A 586 -12.73 9.52 18.26
C THR A 586 -11.74 10.09 19.29
N ARG A 587 -12.23 10.79 20.32
CA ARG A 587 -11.40 11.48 21.34
C ARG A 587 -10.37 10.57 22.03
N PRO A 588 -10.68 9.32 22.44
CA PRO A 588 -9.69 8.41 22.99
C PRO A 588 -8.55 8.09 22.02
N TYR A 589 -8.84 7.94 20.73
CA TYR A 589 -7.83 7.61 19.72
C TYR A 589 -6.89 8.78 19.45
N TYR A 590 -7.40 10.02 19.38
CA TYR A 590 -6.53 11.20 19.27
C TYR A 590 -5.56 11.35 20.46
N LYS A 591 -6.02 11.03 21.68
CA LYS A 591 -5.13 11.00 22.86
C LYS A 591 -4.04 9.93 22.74
N LYS A 592 -4.38 8.74 22.23
CA LYS A 592 -3.42 7.67 21.95
C LYS A 592 -2.42 8.10 20.88
N ILE A 593 -2.87 8.74 19.79
CA ILE A 593 -1.98 9.26 18.73
C ILE A 593 -1.01 10.29 19.31
N ASN A 594 -1.46 11.25 20.13
CA ASN A 594 -0.58 12.21 20.79
C ASN A 594 0.53 11.54 21.61
N ARG A 595 0.17 10.49 22.38
CA ARG A 595 1.13 9.69 23.16
C ARG A 595 2.11 8.97 22.24
N LEU A 596 1.60 8.23 21.27
CA LEU A 596 2.40 7.35 20.41
C LEU A 596 3.30 8.14 19.45
N SER A 597 2.85 9.31 18.99
CA SER A 597 3.67 10.27 18.24
C SER A 597 4.84 10.77 19.09
N ALA A 598 4.62 11.14 20.36
CA ALA A 598 5.72 11.54 21.27
C ALA A 598 6.69 10.39 21.55
N ASN A 599 6.17 9.18 21.79
CA ASN A 599 6.96 7.96 21.95
C ASN A 599 7.80 7.69 20.69
N PHE A 600 7.20 7.85 19.51
CA PHE A 600 7.86 7.62 18.23
C PHE A 600 9.01 8.59 18.03
N ALA A 601 8.78 9.89 18.26
CA ALA A 601 9.83 10.91 18.16
C ALA A 601 11.02 10.59 19.08
N LEU A 602 10.77 10.21 20.33
CA LEU A 602 11.84 9.83 21.27
C LEU A 602 12.61 8.58 20.79
N THR A 603 11.90 7.57 20.32
CA THR A 603 12.51 6.33 19.81
C THR A 603 13.28 6.56 18.52
N ALA A 604 12.80 7.44 17.64
CA ALA A 604 13.50 7.86 16.43
C ALA A 604 14.79 8.61 16.79
N ASP A 605 14.76 9.56 17.73
CA ASP A 605 15.96 10.28 18.19
C ASP A 605 16.99 9.33 18.82
N MET A 606 16.53 8.35 19.61
CA MET A 606 17.40 7.30 20.14
C MET A 606 18.06 6.51 19.00
N ALA A 607 17.29 6.10 17.99
CA ALA A 607 17.79 5.36 16.84
C ALA A 607 18.81 6.18 16.04
N LEU A 608 18.47 7.42 15.70
CA LEU A 608 19.30 8.33 14.92
C LEU A 608 20.58 8.71 15.67
N GLY A 609 20.48 9.04 16.96
CA GLY A 609 21.62 9.46 17.78
C GLY A 609 22.61 8.33 18.08
N ILE A 610 22.15 7.09 18.24
CA ILE A 610 23.00 5.95 18.60
C ILE A 610 23.54 5.22 17.37
N LEU A 611 22.69 5.00 16.35
CA LEU A 611 23.07 4.23 15.16
C LEU A 611 23.62 5.12 14.04
N ALA A 612 23.27 6.41 14.01
CA ALA A 612 23.72 7.38 13.00
C ALA A 612 23.66 6.80 11.57
N GLY A 613 24.78 6.82 10.84
CA GLY A 613 24.86 6.28 9.47
C GLY A 613 24.63 4.76 9.35
N ASP A 614 24.79 3.99 10.43
CA ASP A 614 24.51 2.54 10.42
C ASP A 614 23.01 2.23 10.30
N LEU A 615 22.15 3.20 10.65
CA LEU A 615 20.70 3.00 10.57
C LEU A 615 20.22 2.69 9.15
N LYS A 616 20.88 3.26 8.12
CA LYS A 616 20.62 2.96 6.70
C LYS A 616 20.83 1.47 6.37
N ARG A 617 21.72 0.78 7.11
CA ARG A 617 22.02 -0.66 6.92
C ARG A 617 21.15 -1.56 7.80
N ARG A 618 20.37 -0.99 8.73
CA ARG A 618 19.52 -1.70 9.70
C ARG A 618 18.08 -1.71 9.21
N GLU A 619 17.86 -2.26 8.02
CA GLU A 619 16.58 -2.22 7.29
C GLU A 619 15.38 -2.75 8.08
N MET A 620 15.59 -3.72 8.98
CA MET A 620 14.54 -4.24 9.86
C MET A 620 14.11 -3.21 10.93
N LEU A 621 15.06 -2.50 11.54
CA LEU A 621 14.76 -1.46 12.53
C LEU A 621 14.12 -0.24 11.86
N SER A 622 14.66 0.16 10.70
CA SER A 622 14.09 1.23 9.88
C SER A 622 12.66 0.90 9.44
N GLY A 623 12.41 -0.33 8.99
CA GLY A 623 11.08 -0.79 8.62
C GLY A 623 10.06 -0.75 9.77
N ARG A 624 10.46 -1.11 10.99
CA ARG A 624 9.58 -1.00 12.18
C ARG A 624 9.27 0.45 12.55
N LEU A 625 10.24 1.35 12.39
CA LEU A 625 10.00 2.79 12.58
C LEU A 625 9.05 3.33 11.51
N ALA A 626 9.17 2.85 10.26
CA ALA A 626 8.21 3.14 9.20
C ALA A 626 6.80 2.64 9.54
N ASP A 627 6.65 1.44 10.11
CA ASP A 627 5.35 0.91 10.56
C ASP A 627 4.68 1.79 11.60
N ILE A 628 5.42 2.22 12.62
CA ILE A 628 4.88 3.12 13.65
C ILE A 628 4.41 4.43 13.02
N HIS A 629 5.26 5.06 12.20
CA HIS A 629 4.97 6.36 11.61
C HIS A 629 3.76 6.30 10.68
N SER A 630 3.69 5.27 9.86
CA SER A 630 2.63 5.11 8.86
C SER A 630 1.29 4.75 9.48
N HIS A 631 1.28 3.86 10.49
CA HIS A 631 0.02 3.55 11.18
C HIS A 631 -0.50 4.73 12.01
N LEU A 632 0.36 5.63 12.51
CA LEU A 632 -0.10 6.91 13.09
C LEU A 632 -0.84 7.75 12.05
N PHE A 633 -0.31 7.80 10.82
CA PHE A 633 -0.95 8.52 9.71
C PHE A 633 -2.27 7.86 9.30
N ILE A 634 -2.29 6.54 9.11
CA ILE A 634 -3.49 5.74 8.80
C ILE A 634 -4.58 5.94 9.86
N MET A 635 -4.23 5.95 11.15
CA MET A 635 -5.18 6.23 12.21
C MET A 635 -5.83 7.62 12.07
N THR A 636 -5.04 8.65 11.71
CA THR A 636 -5.63 9.99 11.45
C THR A 636 -6.54 10.00 10.22
N ALA A 637 -6.22 9.19 9.21
CA ALA A 637 -7.07 9.02 8.03
C ALA A 637 -8.41 8.38 8.40
N ILE A 638 -8.39 7.26 9.14
CA ILE A 638 -9.59 6.56 9.62
C ILE A 638 -10.49 7.48 10.46
N LEU A 639 -9.90 8.25 11.40
CA LEU A 639 -10.66 9.15 12.25
C LEU A 639 -11.29 10.30 11.47
N ARG A 640 -10.58 10.85 10.47
CA ARG A 640 -11.11 11.94 9.63
C ARG A 640 -12.19 11.45 8.68
N PHE A 641 -12.02 10.25 8.10
CA PHE A 641 -13.01 9.62 7.23
C PHE A 641 -14.31 9.34 8.01
N TYR A 642 -14.23 8.70 9.18
CA TYR A 642 -15.40 8.50 10.06
C TYR A 642 -16.09 9.82 10.44
N ALA A 643 -15.31 10.88 10.71
CA ALA A 643 -15.88 12.18 11.08
C ALA A 643 -16.68 12.83 9.94
N GLN A 644 -16.40 12.50 8.68
CA GLN A 644 -17.08 13.01 7.47
C GLN A 644 -18.13 12.03 6.91
N GLY A 645 -18.13 10.77 7.37
CA GLY A 645 -19.07 9.74 6.96
C GLY A 645 -20.44 9.82 7.64
N SER A 646 -21.19 8.73 7.58
CA SER A 646 -22.54 8.62 8.15
C SER A 646 -22.55 8.62 9.69
N GLN A 647 -21.43 8.25 10.32
CA GLN A 647 -21.29 8.05 11.76
C GLN A 647 -22.30 7.03 12.33
N SER A 648 -22.81 6.14 11.47
CA SER A 648 -23.72 5.06 11.86
C SER A 648 -23.02 4.06 12.78
N GLU A 649 -23.80 3.24 13.48
CA GLU A 649 -23.24 2.20 14.35
C GLU A 649 -22.36 1.21 13.56
N SER A 650 -22.79 0.83 12.36
CA SER A 650 -22.03 -0.07 11.50
C SER A 650 -20.74 0.56 11.03
N GLU A 651 -20.74 1.83 10.62
CA GLU A 651 -19.52 2.55 10.27
C GLU A 651 -18.56 2.67 11.47
N ARG A 652 -19.10 2.94 12.66
CA ARG A 652 -18.32 2.99 13.90
C ARG A 652 -17.62 1.67 14.20
N LEU A 653 -18.27 0.53 13.95
CA LEU A 653 -17.68 -0.80 14.13
C LEU A 653 -16.53 -1.07 13.14
N HIS A 654 -16.71 -0.71 11.86
CA HIS A 654 -15.64 -0.80 10.86
C HIS A 654 -14.43 0.07 11.25
N ALA A 655 -14.67 1.34 11.60
CA ALA A 655 -13.63 2.26 12.03
C ALA A 655 -12.92 1.78 13.30
N ARG A 656 -13.68 1.28 14.29
CA ARG A 656 -13.15 0.77 15.55
C ARG A 656 -12.19 -0.40 15.31
N LEU A 657 -12.60 -1.39 14.50
CA LEU A 657 -11.76 -2.55 14.21
C LEU A 657 -10.47 -2.14 13.48
N ALA A 658 -10.56 -1.24 12.49
CA ALA A 658 -9.39 -0.74 11.78
C ALA A 658 -8.42 0.05 12.70
N LEU A 659 -8.95 0.86 13.63
CA LEU A 659 -8.16 1.60 14.62
C LEU A 659 -7.48 0.67 15.63
N GLU A 660 -8.19 -0.33 16.16
CA GLU A 660 -7.63 -1.31 17.11
C GLU A 660 -6.52 -2.16 16.46
N LYS A 661 -6.69 -2.58 15.19
CA LYS A 661 -5.63 -3.23 14.42
C LYS A 661 -4.40 -2.35 14.26
N SER A 662 -4.58 -1.09 13.85
CA SER A 662 -3.46 -0.15 13.67
C SER A 662 -2.73 0.14 14.99
N LEU A 663 -3.47 0.29 16.10
CA LEU A 663 -2.87 0.44 17.43
C LEU A 663 -2.02 -0.75 17.83
N TYR A 664 -2.51 -1.96 17.55
CA TYR A 664 -1.77 -3.19 17.86
C TYR A 664 -0.49 -3.30 17.03
N VAL A 665 -0.53 -2.99 15.72
CA VAL A 665 0.68 -2.95 14.88
C VAL A 665 1.72 -1.96 15.42
N ILE A 666 1.29 -0.75 15.81
CA ILE A 666 2.19 0.25 16.40
C ILE A 666 2.85 -0.31 17.68
N GLN A 667 2.08 -0.96 18.56
CA GLN A 667 2.60 -1.53 19.80
C GLN A 667 3.67 -2.59 19.53
N GLU A 668 3.38 -3.55 18.67
CA GLU A 668 4.32 -4.62 18.34
C GLU A 668 5.59 -4.06 17.71
N ALA A 669 5.47 -3.11 16.77
CA ALA A 669 6.63 -2.46 16.15
C ALA A 669 7.52 -1.74 17.18
N PHE A 670 6.95 -1.07 18.18
CA PHE A 670 7.73 -0.48 19.28
C PHE A 670 8.48 -1.54 20.08
N PHE A 671 7.79 -2.60 20.52
CA PHE A 671 8.43 -3.65 21.31
C PHE A 671 9.50 -4.39 20.54
N GLU A 672 9.25 -4.73 19.28
CA GLU A 672 10.24 -5.35 18.42
C GLU A 672 11.47 -4.45 18.20
N ILE A 673 11.31 -3.13 18.12
CA ILE A 673 12.46 -2.20 18.09
C ILE A 673 13.26 -2.36 19.38
N TYR A 674 12.64 -2.22 20.56
CA TYR A 674 13.37 -2.29 21.82
C TYR A 674 14.04 -3.65 22.04
N ASP A 675 13.37 -4.72 21.63
CA ASP A 675 13.81 -6.10 21.77
C ASP A 675 14.87 -6.50 20.72
N ASN A 676 15.13 -5.65 19.72
CA ASN A 676 16.19 -5.89 18.73
C ASN A 676 17.21 -4.73 18.61
N PHE A 677 17.07 -3.68 19.42
CA PHE A 677 17.97 -2.55 19.36
C PHE A 677 19.37 -2.93 19.89
N PRO A 678 20.47 -2.60 19.19
CA PRO A 678 21.82 -3.01 19.60
C PRO A 678 22.22 -2.54 21.01
N ASN A 679 21.87 -1.30 21.37
CA ASN A 679 22.12 -0.77 22.70
C ASN A 679 20.95 -1.10 23.65
N ARG A 680 21.05 -2.24 24.33
CA ARG A 680 20.01 -2.75 25.24
C ARG A 680 19.68 -1.81 26.40
N MET A 681 20.68 -1.10 26.92
CA MET A 681 20.48 -0.17 28.03
C MET A 681 19.67 1.06 27.60
N ALA A 682 20.04 1.66 26.45
CA ALA A 682 19.30 2.79 25.89
C ALA A 682 17.86 2.41 25.55
N ALA A 683 17.68 1.26 24.87
CA ALA A 683 16.37 0.75 24.52
C ALA A 683 15.50 0.45 25.76
N GLY A 684 16.08 -0.16 26.80
CA GLY A 684 15.37 -0.41 28.06
C GLY A 684 14.92 0.88 28.76
N LEU A 685 15.76 1.92 28.76
CA LEU A 685 15.40 3.22 29.33
C LEU A 685 14.26 3.89 28.55
N VAL A 686 14.36 3.94 27.21
CA VAL A 686 13.31 4.54 26.37
C VAL A 686 12.01 3.72 26.45
N LYS A 687 12.08 2.39 26.50
CA LYS A 687 10.93 1.50 26.72
C LYS A 687 10.24 1.82 28.05
N LEU A 688 11.00 1.99 29.13
CA LEU A 688 10.44 2.36 30.45
C LEU A 688 9.74 3.72 30.43
N VAL A 689 10.27 4.69 29.68
CA VAL A 689 9.66 6.02 29.53
C VAL A 689 8.36 5.94 28.70
N CYS A 690 8.38 5.23 27.58
CA CYS A 690 7.26 5.16 26.64
C CYS A 690 6.12 4.25 27.11
N PHE A 691 6.49 3.14 27.78
CA PHE A 691 5.61 2.04 28.17
C PHE A 691 5.92 1.55 29.60
N PRO A 692 5.75 2.41 30.62
CA PRO A 692 6.06 2.05 32.01
C PRO A 692 5.22 0.87 32.54
N GLY A 693 4.00 0.71 32.03
CA GLY A 693 3.10 -0.40 32.37
C GLY A 693 3.15 -1.58 31.38
N GLY A 694 4.07 -1.59 30.41
CA GLY A 694 4.10 -2.58 29.34
C GLY A 694 3.03 -2.33 28.27
N ASN A 695 2.29 -3.39 27.91
CA ASN A 695 1.26 -3.35 26.88
C ASN A 695 0.21 -2.27 27.20
N PHE A 696 -0.17 -1.48 26.20
CA PHE A 696 -1.16 -0.41 26.34
C PHE A 696 -2.42 -0.63 25.48
N THR A 697 -2.40 -1.62 24.59
CA THR A 697 -3.54 -2.06 23.80
C THR A 697 -3.56 -3.57 23.68
N GLU A 698 -4.76 -4.13 23.60
CA GLU A 698 -5.01 -5.53 23.32
C GLU A 698 -5.29 -5.73 21.81
N LYS A 699 -5.28 -6.99 21.36
CA LYS A 699 -5.79 -7.33 20.03
C LYS A 699 -7.30 -7.06 19.96
N PRO A 700 -7.86 -6.77 18.78
CA PRO A 700 -9.30 -6.69 18.62
C PRO A 700 -9.99 -7.96 19.12
N SER A 701 -11.10 -7.82 19.84
CA SER A 701 -11.82 -8.96 20.39
C SER A 701 -12.55 -9.76 19.30
N ASP A 702 -12.71 -11.06 19.52
CA ASP A 702 -13.45 -11.94 18.62
C ASP A 702 -14.91 -11.48 18.46
N GLU A 703 -15.51 -10.91 19.50
CA GLU A 703 -16.85 -10.31 19.43
C GLU A 703 -16.91 -9.14 18.44
N LEU A 704 -15.93 -8.23 18.45
CA LEU A 704 -15.89 -7.10 17.52
C LEU A 704 -15.69 -7.62 16.08
N LYS A 705 -14.82 -8.62 15.89
CA LYS A 705 -14.62 -9.25 14.59
C LYS A 705 -15.89 -9.92 14.09
N ARG A 706 -16.61 -10.64 14.96
CA ARG A 706 -17.89 -11.28 14.65
C ARG A 706 -18.95 -10.27 14.24
N GLN A 707 -19.08 -9.15 14.96
CA GLN A 707 -20.00 -8.06 14.63
C GLN A 707 -19.70 -7.47 13.24
N VAL A 708 -18.44 -7.20 12.94
CA VAL A 708 -18.03 -6.67 11.62
C VAL A 708 -18.17 -7.74 10.51
N GLY A 709 -17.86 -9.00 10.82
CA GLY A 709 -18.07 -10.13 9.91
C GLY A 709 -19.54 -10.38 9.59
N ASP A 710 -20.46 -10.06 10.50
CA ASP A 710 -21.89 -10.05 10.21
C ASP A 710 -22.29 -8.87 9.32
N LEU A 711 -21.73 -7.67 9.54
CA LEU A 711 -22.04 -6.48 8.76
C LEU A 711 -21.68 -6.59 7.28
N ILE A 712 -20.57 -7.26 6.93
CA ILE A 712 -20.16 -7.42 5.51
C ILE A 712 -21.22 -8.17 4.67
N MET A 713 -22.06 -8.98 5.31
CA MET A 713 -23.18 -9.71 4.69
C MET A 713 -24.49 -8.90 4.68
N ALA A 714 -24.56 -7.78 5.39
CA ALA A 714 -25.75 -6.91 5.49
C ALA A 714 -25.74 -5.82 4.40
N ASP A 715 -26.91 -5.24 4.11
CA ASP A 715 -27.14 -4.27 3.03
C ASP A 715 -28.04 -3.11 3.46
N GLY A 716 -28.13 -2.06 2.64
CA GLY A 716 -29.05 -0.95 2.86
C GLY A 716 -28.82 -0.21 4.18
N GLU A 717 -29.88 0.04 4.94
CA GLU A 717 -29.82 0.80 6.20
C GLU A 717 -28.97 0.11 7.29
N GLU A 718 -28.84 -1.22 7.25
CA GLU A 718 -28.00 -1.96 8.20
C GLU A 718 -26.51 -1.74 7.94
N ASN A 719 -26.13 -1.50 6.68
CA ASN A 719 -24.75 -1.27 6.28
C ASN A 719 -24.60 -0.12 5.26
N PRO A 720 -24.69 1.15 5.70
CA PRO A 720 -24.48 2.31 4.83
C PRO A 720 -23.08 2.36 4.19
N PHE A 721 -22.08 1.74 4.80
CA PHE A 721 -20.74 1.66 4.21
C PHE A 721 -20.76 0.80 2.93
N ARG A 722 -21.48 -0.34 2.92
CA ARG A 722 -21.67 -1.14 1.71
C ARG A 722 -22.37 -0.34 0.60
N GLU A 723 -23.39 0.45 0.92
CA GLU A 723 -24.06 1.34 -0.04
C GLU A 723 -23.11 2.39 -0.62
N GLN A 724 -22.27 2.99 0.23
CA GLN A 724 -21.21 3.88 -0.25
C GLN A 724 -20.30 3.14 -1.24
N LEU A 725 -19.81 1.94 -0.90
CA LEU A 725 -18.94 1.16 -1.79
C LEU A 725 -19.58 0.86 -3.15
N LYS A 726 -20.89 0.57 -3.22
CA LYS A 726 -21.60 0.35 -4.49
C LYS A 726 -21.51 1.55 -5.43
N SER A 727 -21.58 2.78 -4.89
CA SER A 727 -21.47 4.01 -5.68
C SER A 727 -20.05 4.30 -6.19
N LEU A 728 -19.05 3.64 -5.60
CA LEU A 728 -17.63 3.91 -5.80
C LEU A 728 -17.04 3.03 -6.92
N VAL A 729 -17.65 1.89 -7.22
CA VAL A 729 -17.19 0.91 -8.21
C VAL A 729 -18.14 0.79 -9.41
N TYR A 730 -17.75 0.06 -10.45
CA TYR A 730 -18.69 -0.44 -11.44
C TYR A 730 -19.53 -1.56 -10.82
N TYR A 731 -20.69 -1.19 -10.28
CA TYR A 731 -21.64 -2.10 -9.64
C TYR A 731 -22.71 -2.57 -10.62
N THR A 732 -22.95 -3.86 -10.68
CA THR A 732 -23.96 -4.45 -11.56
C THR A 732 -24.64 -5.65 -10.91
N THR A 733 -25.92 -5.85 -11.20
CA THR A 733 -26.74 -7.01 -10.83
C THR A 733 -27.11 -7.86 -12.04
N ASP A 734 -26.43 -7.63 -13.17
CA ASP A 734 -26.60 -8.41 -14.39
C ASP A 734 -26.29 -9.90 -14.14
N PRO A 735 -27.26 -10.81 -14.32
CA PRO A 735 -27.07 -12.24 -14.07
C PRO A 735 -26.11 -12.90 -15.07
N GLU A 736 -25.66 -12.22 -16.12
CA GLU A 736 -24.65 -12.77 -17.03
C GLU A 736 -23.22 -12.33 -16.70
N ASN A 737 -23.07 -11.26 -15.93
CA ASN A 737 -21.78 -10.71 -15.52
C ASN A 737 -21.12 -11.50 -14.39
N ASN A 738 -19.79 -11.61 -14.36
CA ASN A 738 -19.06 -12.41 -13.37
C ASN A 738 -19.29 -11.96 -11.91
N THR A 739 -19.27 -10.66 -11.63
CA THR A 739 -19.60 -10.12 -10.30
C THR A 739 -21.10 -9.98 -10.13
N GLY A 740 -21.81 -9.63 -11.21
CA GLY A 740 -23.26 -9.46 -11.22
C GLY A 740 -24.06 -10.72 -10.89
N ARG A 741 -23.60 -11.92 -11.32
CA ARG A 741 -24.18 -13.22 -10.95
C ARG A 741 -24.30 -13.41 -9.44
N MET A 742 -23.22 -13.11 -8.73
CA MET A 742 -23.19 -13.27 -7.26
C MET A 742 -24.04 -12.20 -6.58
N GLU A 743 -23.95 -10.95 -7.05
CA GLU A 743 -24.73 -9.86 -6.48
C GLU A 743 -26.24 -10.03 -6.74
N ASN A 744 -26.63 -10.53 -7.90
CA ASN A 744 -28.02 -10.84 -8.26
C ASN A 744 -28.62 -11.87 -7.29
N ALA A 745 -27.92 -12.99 -7.06
CA ALA A 745 -28.33 -14.01 -6.09
C ALA A 745 -28.42 -13.45 -4.67
N TYR A 746 -27.48 -12.61 -4.28
CA TYR A 746 -27.47 -11.95 -2.97
C TYR A 746 -28.67 -11.01 -2.79
N GLN A 747 -28.95 -10.13 -3.77
CA GLN A 747 -30.08 -9.22 -3.72
C GLN A 747 -31.43 -9.96 -3.70
N MET A 748 -31.55 -11.05 -4.45
CA MET A 748 -32.74 -11.91 -4.39
C MET A 748 -32.88 -12.58 -3.02
N LEU A 749 -31.79 -13.10 -2.44
CA LEU A 749 -31.80 -13.69 -1.09
C LEU A 749 -32.33 -12.67 -0.07
N LEU A 750 -31.85 -11.43 -0.08
CA LEU A 750 -32.32 -10.41 0.87
C LEU A 750 -33.83 -10.18 0.79
N GLN A 751 -34.43 -10.29 -0.40
CA GLN A 751 -35.88 -10.14 -0.60
C GLN A 751 -36.66 -11.36 -0.11
N VAL A 752 -36.14 -12.58 -0.31
CA VAL A 752 -36.82 -13.83 0.07
C VAL A 752 -36.35 -14.41 1.41
N GLU A 753 -35.43 -13.77 2.12
CA GLU A 753 -34.76 -14.32 3.31
C GLU A 753 -35.74 -14.82 4.39
N PRO A 754 -36.82 -14.11 4.77
CA PRO A 754 -37.75 -14.63 5.78
C PRO A 754 -38.42 -15.93 5.34
N LEU A 755 -38.76 -16.03 4.04
CA LEU A 755 -39.34 -17.23 3.44
C LEU A 755 -38.30 -18.35 3.34
N TRP A 756 -37.09 -18.03 2.90
CA TRP A 756 -35.97 -18.97 2.82
C TRP A 756 -35.66 -19.60 4.18
N GLN A 757 -35.55 -18.78 5.23
CA GLN A 757 -35.28 -19.25 6.59
C GLN A 757 -36.44 -20.06 7.18
N LYS A 758 -37.69 -19.64 6.90
CA LYS A 758 -38.89 -20.42 7.28
C LYS A 758 -38.85 -21.81 6.64
N PHE A 759 -38.56 -21.89 5.35
CA PHE A 759 -38.45 -23.15 4.61
C PHE A 759 -37.30 -24.03 5.12
N LYS A 760 -36.09 -23.48 5.22
CA LYS A 760 -34.90 -24.22 5.71
C LYS A 760 -35.05 -24.73 7.14
N LYS A 761 -35.71 -23.97 8.01
CA LYS A 761 -35.97 -24.40 9.39
C LYS A 761 -36.91 -25.61 9.45
N ALA A 762 -37.92 -25.66 8.59
CA ALA A 762 -38.82 -26.81 8.47
C ALA A 762 -38.08 -28.01 7.86
N GLU A 763 -37.31 -27.78 6.80
CA GLU A 763 -36.47 -28.80 6.16
C GLU A 763 -35.50 -29.47 7.16
N HIS A 764 -34.84 -28.69 8.02
CA HIS A 764 -33.88 -29.22 8.99
C HIS A 764 -34.49 -30.07 10.10
N LYS A 765 -35.79 -29.92 10.37
CA LYS A 765 -36.50 -30.76 11.34
C LYS A 765 -36.98 -32.08 10.72
N GLY A 766 -36.74 -32.30 9.42
CA GLY A 766 -37.26 -33.46 8.71
C GLY A 766 -38.76 -33.40 8.48
N GLU A 767 -39.33 -32.19 8.40
CA GLU A 767 -40.77 -32.00 8.14
C GLU A 767 -41.15 -32.27 6.67
N PHE A 768 -40.18 -32.52 5.78
CA PHE A 768 -40.42 -32.72 4.34
C PHE A 768 -39.96 -34.10 3.86
N VAL A 769 -40.60 -34.56 2.79
CA VAL A 769 -40.39 -35.86 2.17
C VAL A 769 -39.75 -35.68 0.79
N GLY A 770 -38.86 -36.60 0.40
CA GLY A 770 -38.17 -36.60 -0.89
C GLY A 770 -36.66 -36.43 -0.80
N LEU A 771 -35.99 -36.31 -1.95
CA LEU A 771 -34.53 -36.22 -2.05
C LEU A 771 -34.04 -34.90 -2.66
N THR A 772 -34.87 -34.24 -3.44
CA THR A 772 -34.51 -33.01 -4.15
C THR A 772 -35.06 -31.77 -3.45
N PHE A 773 -34.54 -30.59 -3.81
CA PHE A 773 -35.07 -29.34 -3.29
C PHE A 773 -36.53 -29.13 -3.74
N GLU A 774 -36.84 -29.48 -4.99
CA GLU A 774 -38.16 -29.38 -5.59
C GLU A 774 -39.17 -30.30 -4.89
N ASP A 775 -38.76 -31.52 -4.53
CA ASP A 775 -39.56 -32.45 -3.71
C ASP A 775 -39.96 -31.80 -2.37
N HIS A 776 -39.00 -31.19 -1.69
CA HIS A 776 -39.23 -30.53 -0.40
C HIS A 776 -40.15 -29.30 -0.53
N VAL A 777 -39.98 -28.51 -1.59
CA VAL A 777 -40.88 -27.37 -1.87
C VAL A 777 -42.30 -27.85 -2.11
N LEU A 778 -42.48 -28.93 -2.88
CA LEU A 778 -43.80 -29.48 -3.18
C LEU A 778 -44.47 -30.08 -1.93
N THR A 779 -43.70 -30.77 -1.09
CA THR A 779 -44.19 -31.26 0.20
C THR A 779 -44.60 -30.11 1.13
N ALA A 780 -43.77 -29.07 1.22
CA ALA A 780 -44.07 -27.88 2.01
C ALA A 780 -45.34 -27.15 1.53
N LEU A 781 -45.61 -27.15 0.23
CA LEU A 781 -46.84 -26.61 -0.36
C LEU A 781 -48.06 -27.46 0.03
N LYS A 782 -47.96 -28.80 -0.09
CA LYS A 782 -49.02 -29.75 0.27
C LYS A 782 -49.38 -29.67 1.75
N ASP A 783 -48.38 -29.56 2.61
CA ASP A 783 -48.54 -29.49 4.07
C ASP A 783 -48.99 -28.08 4.54
N GLY A 784 -49.15 -27.13 3.62
CA GLY A 784 -49.59 -25.77 3.90
C GLY A 784 -48.56 -24.93 4.65
N VAL A 785 -47.28 -25.34 4.63
CA VAL A 785 -46.17 -24.58 5.21
C VAL A 785 -45.89 -23.33 4.37
N ILE A 786 -46.01 -23.44 3.05
CA ILE A 786 -45.86 -22.35 2.08
C ILE A 786 -47.05 -22.31 1.11
N THR A 787 -47.25 -21.16 0.47
CA THR A 787 -48.23 -20.94 -0.59
C THR A 787 -47.64 -21.21 -1.98
N GLU A 788 -48.50 -21.30 -3.01
CA GLU A 788 -48.07 -21.51 -4.40
C GLU A 788 -47.12 -20.39 -4.87
N ALA A 789 -47.47 -19.13 -4.60
CA ALA A 789 -46.61 -17.98 -4.93
C ALA A 789 -45.26 -18.02 -4.18
N GLU A 790 -45.25 -18.43 -2.90
CA GLU A 790 -44.01 -18.63 -2.14
C GLU A 790 -43.17 -19.78 -2.71
N SER A 791 -43.81 -20.83 -3.23
CA SER A 791 -43.12 -21.97 -3.87
C SER A 791 -42.39 -21.56 -5.15
N GLU A 792 -43.02 -20.74 -5.99
CA GLU A 792 -42.39 -20.19 -7.20
C GLU A 792 -41.19 -19.31 -6.86
N GLN A 793 -41.32 -18.43 -5.85
CA GLN A 793 -40.22 -17.59 -5.36
C GLN A 793 -39.03 -18.41 -4.84
N LEU A 794 -39.28 -19.50 -4.12
CA LEU A 794 -38.24 -20.38 -3.62
C LEU A 794 -37.50 -21.11 -4.75
N ILE A 795 -38.22 -21.59 -5.77
CA ILE A 795 -37.62 -22.25 -6.94
C ILE A 795 -36.81 -21.24 -7.75
N GLU A 796 -37.35 -20.06 -8.01
CA GLU A 796 -36.67 -19.00 -8.74
C GLU A 796 -35.38 -18.58 -8.04
N TYR A 797 -35.44 -18.31 -6.72
CA TYR A 797 -34.25 -18.01 -5.93
C TYR A 797 -33.25 -19.17 -5.95
N ASN A 798 -33.70 -20.42 -5.78
CA ASN A 798 -32.80 -21.57 -5.82
C ASN A 798 -32.10 -21.70 -7.17
N SER A 799 -32.80 -21.41 -8.27
CA SER A 799 -32.22 -21.38 -9.62
C SER A 799 -31.08 -20.38 -9.71
N VAL A 800 -31.32 -19.14 -9.32
CA VAL A 800 -30.31 -18.06 -9.37
C VAL A 800 -29.16 -18.32 -8.40
N ARG A 801 -29.46 -18.76 -7.18
CA ARG A 801 -28.48 -19.18 -6.19
C ARG A 801 -27.57 -20.27 -6.75
N PHE A 802 -28.15 -21.34 -7.30
CA PHE A 802 -27.38 -22.45 -7.85
C PHE A 802 -26.48 -21.99 -9.00
N ASP A 803 -27.04 -21.25 -9.97
CA ASP A 803 -26.28 -20.68 -11.09
C ASP A 803 -25.11 -19.84 -10.57
N SER A 804 -25.38 -18.95 -9.62
CA SER A 804 -24.36 -18.08 -9.05
C SER A 804 -23.23 -18.86 -8.43
N LEU A 805 -23.41 -20.10 -7.96
CA LEU A 805 -22.39 -20.93 -7.30
C LEU A 805 -21.58 -21.81 -8.26
N LEU A 806 -22.02 -21.94 -9.51
CA LEU A 806 -21.33 -22.75 -10.52
C LEU A 806 -19.98 -22.16 -10.90
N THR A 807 -19.02 -23.04 -11.13
CA THR A 807 -17.76 -22.74 -11.82
C THR A 807 -17.88 -23.08 -13.30
N ASP A 808 -17.02 -22.45 -14.10
CA ASP A 808 -16.87 -22.81 -15.50
C ASP A 808 -16.31 -24.23 -15.64
N VAL A 809 -16.71 -24.89 -16.72
CA VAL A 809 -16.18 -26.19 -17.15
C VAL A 809 -15.69 -26.00 -18.56
N PHE A 810 -14.49 -26.47 -18.86
CA PHE A 810 -13.93 -26.39 -20.20
C PHE A 810 -13.94 -27.76 -20.88
N ASP A 811 -13.70 -27.75 -22.18
CA ASP A 811 -13.29 -28.94 -22.92
C ASP A 811 -11.97 -29.52 -22.38
N GLU A 812 -11.63 -30.75 -22.79
CA GLU A 812 -10.46 -31.50 -22.31
C GLU A 812 -9.14 -30.72 -22.45
N HIS A 813 -9.08 -29.78 -23.40
CA HIS A 813 -7.90 -28.98 -23.70
C HIS A 813 -7.93 -27.56 -23.10
N LEU A 814 -8.94 -27.21 -22.32
CA LEU A 814 -9.09 -25.90 -21.66
C LEU A 814 -9.16 -24.71 -22.65
N ILE A 815 -9.72 -24.93 -23.84
CA ILE A 815 -9.80 -23.92 -24.91
C ILE A 815 -11.14 -23.20 -24.86
N HIS A 816 -12.24 -23.93 -24.67
CA HIS A 816 -13.60 -23.40 -24.74
C HIS A 816 -14.38 -23.72 -23.47
N ALA A 817 -14.95 -22.68 -22.85
CA ALA A 817 -15.92 -22.86 -21.78
C ALA A 817 -17.20 -23.50 -22.33
N LEU A 818 -17.66 -24.56 -21.68
CA LEU A 818 -18.86 -25.31 -22.02
C LEU A 818 -20.10 -24.68 -21.37
N PRO A 819 -21.27 -24.74 -22.03
CA PRO A 819 -22.52 -24.32 -21.42
C PRO A 819 -22.78 -25.06 -20.09
N ARG A 820 -23.38 -24.35 -19.14
CA ARG A 820 -23.75 -24.90 -17.83
C ARG A 820 -25.26 -25.08 -17.78
N GLU A 821 -25.71 -26.31 -17.58
CA GLU A 821 -27.12 -26.59 -17.33
C GLU A 821 -27.49 -26.26 -15.88
N ASN A 822 -28.63 -25.61 -15.69
CA ASN A 822 -29.21 -25.36 -14.38
C ASN A 822 -30.46 -26.24 -14.21
N PRO A 823 -30.42 -27.27 -13.36
CA PRO A 823 -31.56 -28.15 -13.17
C PRO A 823 -32.70 -27.45 -12.43
N HIS A 824 -32.43 -26.41 -11.64
CA HIS A 824 -33.40 -25.80 -10.72
C HIS A 824 -34.25 -24.69 -11.36
N THR A 825 -34.27 -24.55 -12.69
CA THR A 825 -35.16 -23.57 -13.34
C THR A 825 -36.62 -23.99 -13.19
N LEU A 826 -37.55 -23.04 -13.23
CA LEU A 826 -38.99 -23.32 -13.15
C LEU A 826 -39.45 -24.32 -14.25
N GLU A 827 -38.90 -24.20 -15.46
CA GLU A 827 -39.18 -25.12 -16.58
C GLU A 827 -38.72 -26.56 -16.30
N ASN A 828 -37.60 -26.71 -15.58
CA ASN A 828 -37.00 -28.01 -15.27
C ASN A 828 -37.45 -28.58 -13.93
N ALA A 829 -38.06 -27.77 -13.04
CA ALA A 829 -38.42 -28.16 -11.68
C ALA A 829 -39.35 -29.40 -11.64
N ALA A 830 -40.31 -29.49 -12.56
CA ALA A 830 -41.19 -30.66 -12.68
C ALA A 830 -40.44 -31.95 -13.08
N GLY A 831 -39.34 -31.81 -13.84
CA GLY A 831 -38.48 -32.92 -14.24
C GLY A 831 -37.55 -33.45 -13.14
N ASN A 832 -37.36 -32.68 -12.06
CA ASN A 832 -36.53 -33.06 -10.92
C ASN A 832 -37.31 -33.72 -9.78
N LEU A 833 -38.63 -33.85 -9.92
CA LEU A 833 -39.45 -34.54 -8.93
C LEU A 833 -39.12 -36.03 -8.92
N THR A 834 -38.90 -36.58 -7.73
CA THR A 834 -38.64 -38.01 -7.61
C THR A 834 -39.92 -38.82 -7.81
N PRO A 835 -39.85 -40.03 -8.42
CA PRO A 835 -41.02 -40.90 -8.56
C PRO A 835 -41.73 -41.17 -7.24
N TYR A 836 -40.96 -41.23 -6.14
CA TYR A 836 -41.46 -41.42 -4.79
C TYR A 836 -42.41 -40.30 -4.35
N VAL A 837 -42.02 -39.03 -4.53
CA VAL A 837 -42.87 -37.89 -4.17
C VAL A 837 -44.08 -37.77 -5.10
N ILE A 838 -43.91 -38.09 -6.39
CA ILE A 838 -45.03 -38.14 -7.34
C ILE A 838 -46.07 -39.18 -6.89
N GLU A 839 -45.64 -40.40 -6.55
CA GLU A 839 -46.55 -41.46 -6.08
C GLU A 839 -47.25 -41.10 -4.75
N GLU A 840 -46.53 -40.46 -3.82
CA GLU A 840 -47.07 -40.04 -2.53
C GLU A 840 -48.08 -38.87 -2.66
N ILE A 841 -47.98 -38.10 -3.74
CA ILE A 841 -48.92 -37.03 -4.10
C ILE A 841 -50.15 -37.61 -4.82
N GLU A 842 -49.95 -38.57 -5.72
CA GLU A 842 -51.05 -39.22 -6.47
C GLU A 842 -51.88 -40.18 -5.61
N ASN A 843 -51.32 -40.76 -4.55
CA ASN A 843 -52.01 -41.71 -3.65
C ASN A 843 -51.91 -41.31 -2.15
N PRO A 844 -52.64 -40.27 -1.69
CA PRO A 844 -52.60 -39.81 -0.30
C PRO A 844 -53.15 -40.81 0.74
N SER A 845 -53.82 -41.88 0.31
CA SER A 845 -54.47 -42.87 1.19
C SER A 845 -53.56 -43.93 1.81
N ASN A 846 -52.25 -43.96 1.50
CA ASN A 846 -51.29 -44.89 2.11
C ASN A 846 -50.50 -44.29 3.29
N ALA A 847 -50.68 -43.00 3.59
CA ALA A 847 -49.88 -42.28 4.59
C ALA A 847 -50.26 -42.57 6.06
N SER A 848 -51.18 -43.49 6.35
CA SER A 848 -51.55 -43.85 7.74
C SER A 848 -51.02 -45.21 8.22
N THR A 849 -50.11 -45.85 7.48
CA THR A 849 -49.53 -47.16 7.89
C THR A 849 -48.05 -47.29 7.54
N SER A 850 -47.24 -46.34 7.95
CA SER A 850 -45.82 -46.61 8.22
C SER A 850 -45.49 -46.06 9.60
N GLU A 851 -45.85 -46.83 10.63
CA GLU A 851 -45.09 -46.76 11.88
C GLU A 851 -43.61 -46.89 11.53
N HIS A 852 -42.78 -46.03 12.12
CA HIS A 852 -41.34 -46.14 12.05
C HIS A 852 -40.87 -47.53 12.55
N GLU A 853 -40.74 -48.49 11.65
CA GLU A 853 -39.84 -49.62 11.84
C GLU A 853 -38.41 -49.09 11.69
N GLN A 854 -37.84 -48.60 12.80
CA GLN A 854 -36.40 -48.60 12.97
C GLN A 854 -35.94 -50.05 12.96
N SER A 855 -35.45 -50.53 11.81
CA SER A 855 -34.67 -51.76 11.79
C SER A 855 -33.36 -51.50 12.52
N GLU A 856 -33.19 -52.12 13.69
CA GLU A 856 -31.89 -52.35 14.29
C GLU A 856 -30.99 -53.07 13.27
N LEU A 857 -30.11 -52.30 12.63
CA LEU A 857 -28.86 -52.81 12.08
C LEU A 857 -27.75 -52.20 12.94
N THR A 858 -27.41 -52.95 13.98
CA THR A 858 -26.15 -52.83 14.68
C THR A 858 -25.00 -53.09 13.69
N GLU A 859 -24.39 -52.04 13.16
CA GLU A 859 -22.96 -52.04 12.87
C GLU A 859 -22.32 -50.79 13.47
N ASP A 860 -21.46 -51.09 14.43
CA ASP A 860 -20.68 -50.19 15.26
C ASP A 860 -19.65 -49.44 14.39
N THR A 861 -19.94 -48.19 14.03
CA THR A 861 -18.89 -47.22 13.73
C THR A 861 -19.01 -46.09 14.73
N GLY A 862 -18.35 -46.28 15.87
CA GLY A 862 -18.28 -45.32 16.95
C GLY A 862 -17.76 -43.96 16.48
N ASP A 863 -18.62 -42.96 16.55
CA ASP A 863 -18.20 -41.60 16.82
C ASP A 863 -19.29 -40.87 17.59
N ALA A 864 -19.35 -41.19 18.89
CA ALA A 864 -20.07 -40.42 19.87
C ALA A 864 -19.04 -39.95 20.90
N ASN A 865 -18.62 -38.69 20.81
CA ASN A 865 -18.08 -38.04 21.98
C ASN A 865 -18.53 -36.57 22.08
N SER A 866 -19.52 -36.37 22.94
CA SER A 866 -19.97 -35.11 23.49
C SER A 866 -19.16 -34.81 24.76
N ALA A 867 -18.13 -33.95 24.70
CA ALA A 867 -17.59 -33.29 25.88
C ALA A 867 -16.63 -32.15 25.52
N HIS A 868 -17.03 -30.91 25.82
CA HIS A 868 -16.12 -29.80 26.07
C HIS A 868 -15.38 -30.04 27.40
N GLY A 869 -14.06 -29.89 27.40
CA GLY A 869 -13.23 -29.81 28.61
C GLY A 869 -11.72 -29.77 28.31
N TYR A 870 -11.12 -28.58 28.37
CA TYR A 870 -9.69 -28.36 28.66
C TYR A 870 -9.44 -28.80 30.12
N GLU A 871 -8.35 -29.42 30.59
CA GLU A 871 -6.88 -29.35 30.37
C GLU A 871 -6.20 -30.68 30.86
N PRO A 872 -4.92 -30.75 31.28
CA PRO A 872 -3.66 -30.76 30.52
C PRO A 872 -2.77 -32.01 30.81
N GLU A 873 -1.62 -32.08 30.13
CA GLU A 873 -0.48 -32.99 30.36
C GLU A 873 -0.63 -34.48 29.96
N GLY A 874 0.17 -34.87 28.97
CA GLY A 874 0.41 -36.26 28.61
C GLY A 874 1.50 -36.38 27.55
N ASP A 875 2.71 -36.74 27.99
CA ASP A 875 3.90 -36.99 27.18
C ASP A 875 3.63 -37.90 25.96
N VAL A 876 3.89 -37.38 24.75
CA VAL A 876 4.01 -38.21 23.55
C VAL A 876 5.47 -38.52 23.31
N LYS A 877 5.86 -39.77 23.61
CA LYS A 877 7.13 -40.35 23.18
C LYS A 877 7.11 -40.56 21.66
N SER A 878 8.08 -39.98 20.97
CA SER A 878 8.35 -40.24 19.56
C SER A 878 8.87 -41.66 19.37
N ALA A 879 8.21 -42.42 18.49
CA ALA A 879 8.71 -43.69 17.98
C ALA A 879 9.59 -43.43 16.76
N SER A 880 10.86 -43.81 16.89
CA SER A 880 11.86 -43.94 15.83
C SER A 880 11.78 -45.31 15.17
N GLU A 881 11.93 -45.38 13.84
CA GLU A 881 12.51 -46.48 13.03
C GLU A 881 12.16 -46.19 11.54
N GLN A 882 12.96 -46.42 10.50
CA GLN A 882 14.36 -46.79 10.30
C GLN A 882 14.67 -46.64 8.79
N GLN A 883 15.96 -46.60 8.46
CA GLN A 883 16.59 -46.36 7.16
C GLN A 883 16.41 -47.47 6.10
N THR A 884 16.56 -47.11 4.81
CA THR A 884 17.32 -47.76 3.70
C THR A 884 17.25 -46.79 2.49
N VAL A 885 18.29 -46.07 2.04
CA VAL A 885 19.55 -46.40 1.31
C VAL A 885 19.31 -47.02 -0.09
N ASP A 886 19.44 -46.23 -1.17
CA ASP A 886 20.61 -46.25 -2.08
C ASP A 886 20.49 -45.19 -3.22
N GLU A 887 21.54 -44.38 -3.37
CA GLU A 887 21.78 -43.42 -4.45
C GLU A 887 22.46 -44.11 -5.65
N GLN A 888 22.06 -43.78 -6.88
CA GLN A 888 22.89 -43.94 -8.07
C GLN A 888 23.06 -42.59 -8.77
N VAL A 889 24.31 -42.13 -8.81
CA VAL A 889 24.79 -40.95 -9.53
C VAL A 889 25.40 -41.45 -10.84
N ASP A 890 24.79 -41.12 -11.98
CA ASP A 890 25.41 -41.28 -13.29
C ASP A 890 26.04 -39.95 -13.72
N GLN A 891 27.37 -39.91 -13.67
CA GLN A 891 28.20 -38.96 -14.42
C GLN A 891 28.42 -39.56 -15.82
N ALA A 892 27.99 -38.85 -16.85
CA ALA A 892 28.34 -39.18 -18.23
C ALA A 892 29.53 -38.31 -18.70
N ASP A 893 30.61 -39.00 -19.06
CA ASP A 893 31.82 -38.52 -19.71
C ASP A 893 31.52 -37.76 -21.02
N PHE A 894 32.21 -36.63 -21.21
CA PHE A 894 32.36 -35.95 -22.50
C PHE A 894 33.84 -35.93 -22.86
N ASP A 895 34.30 -36.96 -23.57
CA ASP A 895 35.57 -36.96 -24.30
C ASP A 895 35.29 -37.37 -25.74
N GLU A 896 35.03 -36.39 -26.62
CA GLU A 896 35.25 -36.52 -28.07
C GLU A 896 35.28 -35.10 -28.70
N VAL A 897 36.47 -34.52 -28.84
CA VAL A 897 36.70 -33.26 -29.56
C VAL A 897 36.98 -33.58 -31.03
N GLN A 898 36.06 -33.23 -31.92
CA GLN A 898 36.33 -33.12 -33.35
C GLN A 898 37.06 -31.80 -33.65
N GLU A 899 38.25 -31.90 -34.24
CA GLU A 899 38.99 -30.79 -34.83
C GLU A 899 38.17 -30.11 -35.95
N GLY A 900 37.74 -28.87 -35.74
CA GLY A 900 37.07 -28.08 -36.78
C GLY A 900 36.30 -26.84 -36.36
N ASP A 901 36.13 -26.54 -35.06
CA ASP A 901 35.29 -25.43 -34.60
C ASP A 901 35.95 -24.04 -34.79
N PRO A 902 35.34 -23.10 -35.53
CA PRO A 902 35.81 -21.71 -35.66
C PRO A 902 36.00 -20.99 -34.31
N ARG A 903 35.28 -21.41 -33.25
CA ARG A 903 35.35 -20.84 -31.90
C ARG A 903 36.71 -21.06 -31.23
N LEU A 904 37.49 -22.06 -31.65
CA LEU A 904 38.82 -22.33 -31.11
C LEU A 904 39.91 -21.37 -31.65
N ARG A 905 39.67 -20.66 -32.76
CA ARG A 905 40.63 -19.66 -33.30
C ARG A 905 40.60 -18.32 -32.55
N ASP A 906 39.58 -18.06 -31.74
CA ASP A 906 39.43 -16.80 -31.01
C ASP A 906 40.03 -16.83 -29.60
N ALA A 907 40.47 -18.00 -29.11
CA ALA A 907 41.07 -18.14 -27.79
C ALA A 907 42.45 -17.47 -27.67
N GLU A 908 43.18 -17.30 -28.78
CA GLU A 908 44.53 -16.71 -28.82
C GLU A 908 44.53 -15.18 -28.98
N LEU A 909 43.38 -14.56 -29.26
CA LEU A 909 43.27 -13.10 -29.43
C LEU A 909 43.04 -12.41 -28.09
N THR A 910 43.72 -11.29 -27.83
CA THR A 910 43.40 -10.46 -26.66
C THR A 910 41.98 -9.89 -26.78
N LEU A 911 41.35 -9.57 -25.64
CA LEU A 911 39.99 -9.00 -25.64
C LEU A 911 39.89 -7.74 -26.53
N GLU A 912 40.91 -6.87 -26.48
CA GLU A 912 41.01 -5.70 -27.36
C GLU A 912 41.04 -6.08 -28.85
N GLN A 913 41.76 -7.13 -29.22
CA GLN A 913 41.83 -7.59 -30.61
C GLN A 913 40.49 -8.17 -31.09
N ARG A 914 39.77 -8.90 -30.22
CA ARG A 914 38.42 -9.40 -30.53
C ARG A 914 37.42 -8.26 -30.68
N MET A 915 37.48 -7.27 -29.80
CA MET A 915 36.61 -6.09 -29.85
C MET A 915 36.88 -5.22 -31.08
N ALA A 916 38.15 -4.97 -31.42
CA ALA A 916 38.54 -4.21 -32.61
C ALA A 916 38.11 -4.91 -33.91
N ARG A 917 38.16 -6.25 -33.95
CA ARG A 917 37.75 -7.05 -35.11
C ARG A 917 36.24 -7.01 -35.33
N ASN A 918 35.45 -7.15 -34.26
CA ASN A 918 34.00 -6.97 -34.31
C ASN A 918 33.60 -5.54 -34.73
N HIS A 919 34.39 -4.53 -34.34
CA HIS A 919 34.20 -3.15 -34.78
C HIS A 919 34.58 -2.91 -36.25
N ALA A 920 35.52 -3.69 -36.80
CA ALA A 920 35.91 -3.61 -38.20
C ALA A 920 34.94 -4.35 -39.14
N ASP A 921 34.36 -5.47 -38.68
CA ASP A 921 33.38 -6.23 -39.46
C ASP A 921 32.01 -5.53 -39.54
N SER A 922 31.62 -4.77 -38.50
CA SER A 922 30.41 -3.92 -38.56
C SER A 922 30.50 -2.80 -39.62
N HIS A 923 31.71 -2.36 -39.97
CA HIS A 923 31.94 -1.40 -41.06
C HIS A 923 31.98 -2.04 -42.46
N ARG A 924 32.15 -3.36 -42.57
CA ARG A 924 32.12 -4.07 -43.87
C ARG A 924 30.72 -4.39 -44.38
N HIS A 925 29.69 -4.32 -43.53
CA HIS A 925 28.29 -4.49 -43.94
C HIS A 925 27.58 -3.20 -44.37
N ASN A 926 28.31 -2.06 -44.44
CA ASN A 926 27.80 -0.78 -44.94
C ASN A 926 28.54 -0.30 -46.21
N LYS A 927 28.88 -1.22 -47.12
CA LYS A 927 29.30 -0.91 -48.49
C LYS A 927 28.55 -1.73 -49.52
#